data_AF-A0A829QNA0-F1
#
_entry.id   AF-A0A829QNA0-F1
#
_cell.length_a   1.000
_cell.length_b   1.000
_cell.length_c   1.000
_cell.angle_alpha   90.00
_cell.angle_beta   90.00
_cell.angle_gamma   90.00
#
_symmetry.space_group_name_H-M   'P 1'
#
loop_
_entity.id
_entity.type
_entity.pdbx_description
1 polymer ?
#
loop_
_entity_poly.entity_id
_entity_poly.type
_entity_poly.pdbx_seq_one_letter_code
_entity_poly.pdbx_strand_id
1 'polypeptide(L)'
;MSRTSCPALTDEAKRLKEEGLAALAAEEPVAPVVPLFISGFLSSRKKAAAAALADWMETEEGQSYSLESIGRSLSRRNHGRSRAVVLAHDHEEAIKGLRAVAEGKQKPYVYSADGPVSNGPVWVMAGFGAQHRKMGKSLYLRDPIFAEWIDKVDSYVQEERGYSVVELILDDSHEYGIETSNIAIFAIQIGLGEVLKAHGAKPTAVIGQSLGEPASAYFAGGLSLADATRVICSRAHLMGEGEAMLFGDYIRLMALVEYSADELKTVFADFPDLEVCVYAAPSQTVIGGPPAQVDAIVARCEAEGKFARKLQTKGAGHTSQMDPLLGEFAAELQGIEPMSPKIGIFSTVHEGTFIRGGGEPVHDVDYWKKGMRHSVYFTHGTRNAVDAGHTTFLELAPNPVALMQVGLTTMASGLPDAQLIATLARKEDEVESMVKAMAQLYVHGHALDPRTLFSRAAKSSDYAPIPATEFKRKPHWLPAHFSADGSTRIPGTHVSLPDGKHVWEWSPREVAGVDFAELVKTAATSVLPGAQLTAFEQRAIPGEGSTLVTTLSRHPGGATVQVHARIGESFTLVYDAVVSRAGQGGALPFATAAGVATNGSAVVSASAAPSHAVAVVEEEVPEEIHDNLLSGAGAGADFKKWSKESGEPVIDRLATIVSMAMGYEPEDVPREVPLIELGLDSLMAVRIKNRVEFDFDLPPIQLQAVRDANLLDVERLVIYALENPDAVHELHDYQQTDEFKAAAPTGGMLSKADIEAALTAGAAESVPAEVPAAEPAADSAPPAIAQEATISAETSELAKAAAAMNQEAIAEALNADVPPRDAAERVAFATWAIVTGESPGSIFNALPKIDDATAEKLAERLSQRADGEIPAEEVKLAPTIEALGEVVRSRLEAGKIDGFVRTLAPRQEGSTAVPVFVFHPAGGSTVVYEPLLKRLPEGTPMFGFERVEGTIEERGRQVRTQADGTARRPVHPGRVVSRCSAGVRLCGRPQGGRRRGRMGRQHRRCTPRDSDLADQGRDPETLGPLCGIRPEDVQRRDPGHPV
;
A
#
# COMPACT_ATOMS: atom_id res chain seq x y z
N MET A 1 -17.23 -12.62 23.25
CA MET A 1 -17.64 -14.03 23.09
C MET A 1 -17.23 -14.42 21.68
N SER A 2 -16.38 -15.42 21.50
CA SER A 2 -16.20 -16.03 20.18
C SER A 2 -17.53 -16.66 19.77
N ARG A 3 -17.92 -16.52 18.50
CA ARG A 3 -19.00 -17.37 17.95
C ARG A 3 -18.52 -18.83 17.89
N THR A 4 -19.46 -19.72 17.64
CA THR A 4 -19.29 -21.18 17.59
C THR A 4 -18.09 -21.61 16.75
N SER A 5 -17.56 -22.80 17.03
CA SER A 5 -16.62 -23.44 16.11
C SER A 5 -17.24 -23.55 14.72
N CYS A 6 -16.57 -22.96 13.73
CA CYS A 6 -16.87 -23.11 12.30
C CYS A 6 -17.22 -24.57 11.95
N PRO A 7 -18.15 -24.82 11.01
CA PRO A 7 -18.28 -26.11 10.36
C PRO A 7 -16.92 -26.68 9.97
N ALA A 8 -16.69 -27.95 10.31
CA ALA A 8 -15.55 -28.68 9.78
C ALA A 8 -15.78 -28.96 8.28
N LEU A 9 -14.70 -29.29 7.56
CA LEU A 9 -14.81 -29.83 6.20
C LEU A 9 -15.84 -30.97 6.16
N THR A 10 -16.64 -31.01 5.10
CA THR A 10 -17.56 -32.11 4.82
C THR A 10 -16.78 -33.42 4.64
N ASP A 11 -17.44 -34.57 4.79
CA ASP A 11 -16.75 -35.85 4.57
C ASP A 11 -16.40 -36.07 3.08
N GLU A 12 -17.13 -35.43 2.17
CA GLU A 12 -16.80 -35.41 0.74
C GLU A 12 -15.59 -34.51 0.43
N ALA A 13 -15.51 -33.31 1.02
CA ALA A 13 -14.32 -32.46 0.92
C ALA A 13 -13.06 -33.16 1.45
N LYS A 14 -13.17 -33.95 2.53
CA LYS A 14 -12.08 -34.80 3.04
C LYS A 14 -11.69 -35.87 2.02
N ARG A 15 -12.66 -36.62 1.48
CA ARG A 15 -12.43 -37.66 0.46
C ARG A 15 -11.72 -37.08 -0.77
N LEU A 16 -12.23 -35.99 -1.31
CA LEU A 16 -11.63 -35.30 -2.47
C LEU A 16 -10.24 -34.72 -2.16
N LYS A 17 -9.96 -34.32 -0.90
CA LYS A 17 -8.64 -33.87 -0.45
C LYS A 17 -7.65 -35.02 -0.33
N GLU A 18 -8.06 -36.16 0.20
CA GLU A 18 -7.27 -37.39 0.25
C GLU A 18 -6.97 -37.91 -1.16
N GLU A 19 -7.97 -37.94 -2.06
CA GLU A 19 -7.79 -38.31 -3.47
C GLU A 19 -6.87 -37.33 -4.22
N GLY A 20 -7.01 -36.02 -3.97
CA GLY A 20 -6.13 -34.99 -4.54
C GLY A 20 -4.68 -35.10 -4.07
N LEU A 21 -4.45 -35.35 -2.77
CA LEU A 21 -3.12 -35.58 -2.22
C LEU A 21 -2.51 -36.90 -2.71
N ALA A 22 -3.31 -37.96 -2.86
CA ALA A 22 -2.86 -39.23 -3.42
C ALA A 22 -2.48 -39.13 -4.91
N ALA A 23 -3.22 -38.33 -5.69
CA ALA A 23 -2.87 -38.02 -7.08
C ALA A 23 -1.56 -37.23 -7.16
N LEU A 24 -1.42 -36.15 -6.36
CA LEU A 24 -0.20 -35.35 -6.30
C LEU A 24 1.04 -36.16 -5.85
N ALA A 25 0.85 -37.14 -4.96
CA ALA A 25 1.91 -38.05 -4.52
C ALA A 25 2.25 -39.16 -5.55
N ALA A 26 1.46 -39.30 -6.62
CA ALA A 26 1.70 -40.20 -7.74
C ALA A 26 2.25 -39.48 -9.00
N GLU A 27 2.20 -38.13 -9.02
CA GLU A 27 2.90 -37.32 -10.01
C GLU A 27 4.41 -37.27 -9.72
N GLU A 28 5.24 -37.04 -10.75
CA GLU A 28 6.69 -36.97 -10.58
C GLU A 28 7.08 -35.67 -9.83
N PRO A 29 7.88 -35.74 -8.75
CA PRO A 29 8.11 -34.59 -7.89
C PRO A 29 8.97 -33.52 -8.56
N VAL A 30 8.29 -32.52 -9.14
CA VAL A 30 8.92 -31.30 -9.67
C VAL A 30 9.68 -30.58 -8.56
N ALA A 31 10.93 -30.20 -8.84
CA ALA A 31 11.73 -29.42 -7.89
C ALA A 31 11.04 -28.08 -7.58
N PRO A 32 10.94 -27.65 -6.30
CA PRO A 32 10.30 -26.39 -5.97
C PRO A 32 11.14 -25.21 -6.44
N VAL A 33 10.49 -24.20 -7.03
CA VAL A 33 11.16 -22.95 -7.41
C VAL A 33 11.72 -22.23 -6.19
N VAL A 34 13.00 -21.83 -6.24
CA VAL A 34 13.67 -21.12 -5.16
C VAL A 34 13.93 -19.66 -5.55
N PRO A 35 13.38 -18.68 -4.80
CA PRO A 35 13.66 -17.27 -5.05
C PRO A 35 14.99 -16.82 -4.44
N LEU A 36 15.99 -16.54 -5.27
CA LEU A 36 17.27 -15.97 -4.84
C LEU A 36 17.18 -14.44 -4.82
N PHE A 37 17.16 -13.86 -3.62
CA PHE A 37 17.03 -12.41 -3.40
C PHE A 37 18.37 -11.69 -3.49
N ILE A 38 18.56 -10.83 -4.49
CA ILE A 38 19.75 -9.97 -4.65
C ILE A 38 19.34 -8.52 -4.43
N SER A 39 20.24 -7.72 -3.84
CA SER A 39 20.06 -6.27 -3.78
C SER A 39 21.38 -5.51 -3.65
N GLY A 40 21.32 -4.21 -3.93
CA GLY A 40 22.40 -3.25 -3.72
C GLY A 40 21.85 -1.87 -3.34
N PHE A 41 22.74 -0.98 -2.91
CA PHE A 41 22.39 0.43 -2.69
C PHE A 41 22.19 1.22 -4.01
N LEU A 42 22.74 0.71 -5.11
CA LEU A 42 22.73 1.23 -6.48
C LEU A 42 22.77 0.05 -7.46
N SER A 43 22.52 0.27 -8.76
CA SER A 43 22.40 -0.81 -9.76
C SER A 43 23.71 -1.55 -9.96
N SER A 44 24.84 -0.83 -10.06
CA SER A 44 26.18 -1.45 -10.17
C SER A 44 26.51 -2.40 -9.02
N ARG A 45 26.01 -2.09 -7.81
CA ARG A 45 26.26 -2.88 -6.60
C ARG A 45 25.38 -4.14 -6.56
N LYS A 46 24.15 -4.07 -7.11
CA LYS A 46 23.31 -5.26 -7.38
C LYS A 46 23.98 -6.15 -8.43
N LYS A 47 24.48 -5.58 -9.53
CA LYS A 47 25.20 -6.31 -10.59
C LYS A 47 26.43 -7.05 -10.06
N ALA A 48 27.30 -6.35 -9.33
CA ALA A 48 28.50 -6.93 -8.72
C ALA A 48 28.16 -8.03 -7.70
N ALA A 49 27.14 -7.84 -6.85
CA ALA A 49 26.69 -8.85 -5.91
C ALA A 49 26.13 -10.11 -6.60
N ALA A 50 25.45 -9.96 -7.74
CA ALA A 50 24.98 -11.09 -8.54
C ALA A 50 26.15 -11.84 -9.21
N ALA A 51 27.16 -11.12 -9.72
CA ALA A 51 28.36 -11.72 -10.30
C ALA A 51 29.12 -12.55 -9.26
N ALA A 52 29.49 -11.96 -8.12
CA ALA A 52 30.24 -12.62 -7.06
C ALA A 52 29.48 -13.83 -6.45
N LEU A 53 28.15 -13.79 -6.42
CA LEU A 53 27.34 -14.94 -6.02
C LEU A 53 27.38 -16.05 -7.08
N ALA A 54 27.30 -15.73 -8.37
CA ALA A 54 27.44 -16.71 -9.44
C ALA A 54 28.84 -17.36 -9.44
N ASP A 55 29.91 -16.55 -9.31
CA ASP A 55 31.29 -17.03 -9.20
C ASP A 55 31.46 -18.02 -8.02
N TRP A 56 30.83 -17.74 -6.87
CA TRP A 56 30.85 -18.65 -5.73
C TRP A 56 30.00 -19.90 -5.94
N MET A 57 28.81 -19.78 -6.56
CA MET A 57 27.95 -20.93 -6.89
C MET A 57 28.57 -21.86 -7.95
N GLU A 58 29.53 -21.40 -8.74
CA GLU A 58 30.31 -22.23 -9.67
C GLU A 58 31.43 -23.05 -8.96
N THR A 59 31.69 -22.83 -7.66
CA THR A 59 32.70 -23.59 -6.89
C THR A 59 32.16 -24.89 -6.31
N GLU A 60 33.06 -25.84 -5.99
CA GLU A 60 32.72 -27.08 -5.26
C GLU A 60 32.06 -26.81 -3.89
N GLU A 61 32.45 -25.72 -3.19
CA GLU A 61 31.78 -25.31 -1.95
C GLU A 61 30.35 -24.85 -2.24
N GLY A 62 30.16 -23.95 -3.22
CA GLY A 62 28.84 -23.42 -3.58
C GLY A 62 27.85 -24.51 -3.96
N GLN A 63 28.28 -25.44 -4.83
CA GLN A 63 27.49 -26.60 -5.29
C GLN A 63 27.16 -27.61 -4.17
N SER A 64 27.85 -27.56 -3.02
CA SER A 64 27.60 -28.47 -1.89
C SER A 64 26.39 -28.08 -1.03
N TYR A 65 25.89 -26.84 -1.15
CA TYR A 65 24.70 -26.36 -0.45
C TYR A 65 23.46 -26.48 -1.34
N SER A 66 22.27 -26.62 -0.73
CA SER A 66 21.01 -26.55 -1.49
C SER A 66 20.66 -25.11 -1.86
N LEU A 67 19.96 -24.92 -2.99
CA LEU A 67 19.41 -23.61 -3.37
C LEU A 67 18.59 -22.98 -2.25
N GLU A 68 17.77 -23.76 -1.53
CA GLU A 68 16.98 -23.25 -0.41
C GLU A 68 17.90 -22.70 0.71
N SER A 69 19.05 -23.32 0.98
CA SER A 69 20.04 -22.81 1.95
C SER A 69 20.67 -21.49 1.50
N ILE A 70 20.90 -21.33 0.19
CA ILE A 70 21.41 -20.09 -0.42
C ILE A 70 20.35 -18.99 -0.37
N GLY A 71 19.13 -19.26 -0.83
CA GLY A 71 17.98 -18.34 -0.77
C GLY A 71 17.62 -17.92 0.65
N ARG A 72 17.62 -18.87 1.61
CA ARG A 72 17.39 -18.61 3.04
C ARG A 72 18.47 -17.70 3.63
N SER A 73 19.74 -17.88 3.26
CA SER A 73 20.83 -16.94 3.63
C SER A 73 20.64 -15.55 3.01
N LEU A 74 20.31 -15.48 1.72
CA LEU A 74 20.05 -14.22 1.01
C LEU A 74 18.89 -13.45 1.64
N SER A 75 17.80 -14.13 2.03
CA SER A 75 16.63 -13.52 2.66
C SER A 75 16.95 -12.70 3.91
N ARG A 76 18.07 -13.03 4.60
CA ARG A 76 18.54 -12.38 5.83
C ARG A 76 19.60 -11.29 5.62
N ARG A 77 19.99 -10.99 4.37
CA ARG A 77 20.80 -9.81 4.04
C ARG A 77 19.98 -8.52 4.24
N ASN A 78 20.66 -7.37 4.29
CA ASN A 78 20.01 -6.07 4.24
C ASN A 78 19.56 -5.80 2.80
N HIS A 79 18.26 -5.57 2.58
CA HIS A 79 17.70 -5.40 1.24
C HIS A 79 17.69 -3.93 0.81
N GLY A 80 18.52 -3.61 -0.19
CA GLY A 80 18.76 -2.24 -0.67
C GLY A 80 17.63 -1.66 -1.56
N ARG A 81 17.93 -0.50 -2.18
CA ARG A 81 17.04 0.19 -3.14
C ARG A 81 16.99 -0.51 -4.49
N SER A 82 18.13 -1.02 -4.93
CA SER A 82 18.31 -1.74 -6.17
C SER A 82 18.08 -3.21 -5.88
N ARG A 83 17.18 -3.88 -6.60
CA ARG A 83 16.71 -5.23 -6.25
C ARG A 83 16.61 -6.12 -7.48
N ALA A 84 16.91 -7.41 -7.29
CA ALA A 84 16.58 -8.46 -8.24
C ALA A 84 16.15 -9.74 -7.51
N VAL A 85 15.39 -10.57 -8.20
CA VAL A 85 15.10 -11.95 -7.80
C VAL A 85 15.35 -12.85 -9.00
N VAL A 86 16.16 -13.87 -8.79
CA VAL A 86 16.30 -14.99 -9.73
C VAL A 86 15.45 -16.14 -9.18
N LEU A 87 14.47 -16.58 -9.95
CA LEU A 87 13.74 -17.82 -9.67
C LEU A 87 14.46 -18.98 -10.38
N ALA A 88 14.77 -20.05 -9.66
CA ALA A 88 15.51 -21.19 -10.20
C ALA A 88 15.13 -22.50 -9.50
N HIS A 89 15.17 -23.61 -10.23
CA HIS A 89 14.93 -24.97 -9.73
C HIS A 89 16.25 -25.70 -9.44
N ASP A 90 17.33 -25.35 -10.15
CA ASP A 90 18.66 -25.90 -9.99
C ASP A 90 19.79 -24.84 -10.03
N HIS A 91 21.02 -25.27 -9.73
CA HIS A 91 22.18 -24.39 -9.72
C HIS A 91 22.54 -23.80 -11.09
N GLU A 92 22.27 -24.50 -12.19
CA GLU A 92 22.58 -24.04 -13.54
C GLU A 92 21.63 -22.91 -13.97
N GLU A 93 20.33 -23.04 -13.67
CA GLU A 93 19.35 -21.96 -13.81
C GLU A 93 19.72 -20.75 -12.94
N ALA A 94 20.05 -20.99 -11.67
CA ALA A 94 20.43 -19.93 -10.74
C ALA A 94 21.65 -19.14 -11.23
N ILE A 95 22.72 -19.82 -11.65
CA ILE A 95 23.92 -19.19 -12.22
C ILE A 95 23.56 -18.43 -13.51
N LYS A 96 22.81 -19.03 -14.45
CA LYS A 96 22.37 -18.37 -15.70
C LYS A 96 21.53 -17.10 -15.44
N GLY A 97 20.74 -17.08 -14.37
CA GLY A 97 19.95 -15.93 -13.95
C GLY A 97 20.79 -14.85 -13.27
N LEU A 98 21.67 -15.22 -12.35
CA LEU A 98 22.59 -14.31 -11.66
C LEU A 98 23.56 -13.61 -12.63
N ARG A 99 24.11 -14.35 -13.59
CA ARG A 99 24.92 -13.77 -14.70
C ARG A 99 24.08 -12.78 -15.52
N ALA A 100 22.79 -13.03 -15.75
CA ALA A 100 21.92 -12.08 -16.45
C ALA A 100 21.67 -10.79 -15.63
N VAL A 101 21.47 -10.90 -14.32
CA VAL A 101 21.40 -9.72 -13.41
C VAL A 101 22.70 -8.93 -13.46
N ALA A 102 23.86 -9.59 -13.42
CA ALA A 102 25.17 -8.94 -13.52
C ALA A 102 25.38 -8.22 -14.86
N GLU A 103 24.97 -8.84 -15.97
CA GLU A 103 25.00 -8.26 -17.32
C GLU A 103 23.92 -7.18 -17.55
N GLY A 104 22.99 -6.98 -16.61
CA GLY A 104 21.84 -6.08 -16.77
C GLY A 104 20.80 -6.54 -17.80
N LYS A 105 20.81 -7.82 -18.18
CA LYS A 105 19.93 -8.38 -19.22
C LYS A 105 18.66 -8.96 -18.62
N GLN A 106 17.52 -8.62 -19.22
CA GLN A 106 16.24 -9.26 -18.92
C GLN A 106 16.24 -10.72 -19.41
N LYS A 107 15.67 -11.62 -18.61
CA LYS A 107 15.38 -13.02 -18.96
C LYS A 107 14.06 -13.45 -18.31
N PRO A 108 13.36 -14.47 -18.83
CA PRO A 108 12.36 -15.19 -18.05
C PRO A 108 12.92 -15.59 -16.68
N TYR A 109 12.08 -15.56 -15.65
CA TYR A 109 12.43 -15.91 -14.27
C TYR A 109 13.46 -14.99 -13.57
N VAL A 110 13.91 -13.91 -14.22
CA VAL A 110 14.77 -12.89 -13.63
C VAL A 110 14.01 -11.56 -13.54
N TYR A 111 13.64 -11.17 -12.33
CA TYR A 111 13.03 -9.87 -12.06
C TYR A 111 14.10 -8.90 -11.55
N SER A 112 14.11 -7.65 -12.03
CA SER A 112 15.11 -6.65 -11.65
C SER A 112 14.53 -5.24 -11.77
N ALA A 113 14.68 -4.44 -10.72
CA ALA A 113 14.26 -3.03 -10.69
C ALA A 113 15.28 -2.19 -9.89
N ASP A 114 15.24 -0.88 -10.07
CA ASP A 114 16.17 0.08 -9.46
C ASP A 114 15.43 1.24 -8.79
N GLY A 115 15.39 1.20 -7.46
CA GLY A 115 14.61 2.12 -6.63
C GLY A 115 13.28 1.50 -6.19
N PRO A 116 12.85 1.71 -4.93
CA PRO A 116 11.47 1.44 -4.54
C PRO A 116 10.54 2.47 -5.20
N VAL A 117 9.36 2.04 -5.65
CA VAL A 117 8.32 3.00 -6.07
C VAL A 117 7.81 3.81 -4.86
N SER A 118 7.38 5.04 -5.11
CA SER A 118 7.00 6.01 -4.08
C SER A 118 5.74 5.61 -3.30
N ASN A 119 4.75 5.03 -4.00
CA ASN A 119 3.48 4.57 -3.44
C ASN A 119 3.39 3.04 -3.47
N GLY A 120 2.88 2.45 -2.40
CA GLY A 120 2.64 1.01 -2.32
C GLY A 120 1.53 0.52 -3.27
N PRO A 121 1.33 -0.80 -3.37
CA PRO A 121 0.61 -1.40 -4.49
C PRO A 121 -0.90 -1.23 -4.33
N VAL A 122 -1.58 -1.10 -5.45
CA VAL A 122 -3.04 -1.19 -5.54
C VAL A 122 -3.40 -2.66 -5.73
N TRP A 123 -4.24 -3.23 -4.87
CA TRP A 123 -4.78 -4.57 -5.12
C TRP A 123 -6.08 -4.45 -5.91
N VAL A 124 -6.22 -5.28 -6.94
CA VAL A 124 -7.33 -5.28 -7.89
C VAL A 124 -8.06 -6.61 -7.76
N MET A 125 -9.31 -6.58 -7.30
CA MET A 125 -10.13 -7.78 -7.15
C MET A 125 -10.96 -7.94 -8.41
N ALA A 126 -10.58 -8.92 -9.22
CA ALA A 126 -11.12 -9.18 -10.55
C ALA A 126 -12.62 -9.46 -10.59
N GLY A 127 -13.23 -9.17 -11.73
CA GLY A 127 -14.63 -9.45 -12.05
C GLY A 127 -14.88 -10.88 -12.56
N PHE A 128 -16.02 -11.03 -13.26
CA PHE A 128 -16.43 -12.29 -13.87
C PHE A 128 -15.58 -12.65 -15.10
N GLY A 129 -15.35 -13.94 -15.32
CA GLY A 129 -14.61 -14.47 -16.48
C GLY A 129 -13.21 -15.02 -16.16
N ALA A 130 -12.75 -14.92 -14.91
CA ALA A 130 -11.50 -15.50 -14.47
C ALA A 130 -11.57 -17.03 -14.21
N GLN A 131 -12.77 -17.61 -14.13
CA GLN A 131 -12.98 -18.99 -13.71
C GLN A 131 -12.45 -20.05 -14.70
N HIS A 132 -11.87 -21.13 -14.17
CA HIS A 132 -11.48 -22.32 -14.96
C HIS A 132 -11.49 -23.59 -14.08
N ARG A 133 -11.64 -24.76 -14.70
CA ARG A 133 -12.02 -26.04 -14.04
C ARG A 133 -11.13 -26.50 -12.86
N LYS A 134 -9.86 -26.10 -12.80
CA LYS A 134 -8.90 -26.54 -11.77
C LYS A 134 -8.41 -25.40 -10.85
N MET A 135 -9.08 -24.24 -10.87
CA MET A 135 -8.59 -23.04 -10.19
C MET A 135 -8.48 -23.20 -8.67
N GLY A 136 -7.33 -22.80 -8.11
CA GLY A 136 -7.03 -22.87 -6.68
C GLY A 136 -6.73 -24.28 -6.16
N LYS A 137 -6.86 -25.34 -6.98
CA LYS A 137 -6.71 -26.73 -6.55
C LYS A 137 -5.26 -27.08 -6.22
N SER A 138 -4.30 -26.59 -7.00
CA SER A 138 -2.88 -26.86 -6.77
C SER A 138 -2.40 -26.12 -5.53
N LEU A 139 -2.83 -24.86 -5.34
CA LEU A 139 -2.58 -24.11 -4.11
C LEU A 139 -3.24 -24.76 -2.88
N TYR A 140 -4.50 -25.18 -2.95
CA TYR A 140 -5.19 -25.79 -1.80
C TYR A 140 -4.55 -27.10 -1.32
N LEU A 141 -3.90 -27.85 -2.22
CA LEU A 141 -3.21 -29.09 -1.88
C LEU A 141 -1.75 -28.89 -1.43
N ARG A 142 -1.12 -27.75 -1.76
CA ARG A 142 0.33 -27.51 -1.54
C ARG A 142 0.67 -26.37 -0.58
N ASP A 143 -0.19 -25.36 -0.45
CA ASP A 143 0.00 -24.23 0.46
C ASP A 143 -0.96 -24.30 1.66
N PRO A 144 -0.44 -24.46 2.89
CA PRO A 144 -1.28 -24.62 4.07
C PRO A 144 -1.96 -23.32 4.51
N ILE A 145 -1.44 -22.15 4.14
CA ILE A 145 -2.02 -20.85 4.48
C ILE A 145 -3.23 -20.60 3.58
N PHE A 146 -3.08 -20.85 2.28
CA PHE A 146 -4.20 -20.82 1.33
C PHE A 146 -5.31 -21.78 1.76
N ALA A 147 -4.96 -23.03 2.09
CA ALA A 147 -5.92 -24.01 2.59
C ALA A 147 -6.64 -23.53 3.87
N GLU A 148 -5.92 -22.98 4.87
CA GLU A 148 -6.53 -22.45 6.11
C GLU A 148 -7.55 -21.32 5.84
N TRP A 149 -7.32 -20.48 4.82
CA TRP A 149 -8.23 -19.38 4.48
C TRP A 149 -9.39 -19.80 3.56
N ILE A 150 -9.18 -20.77 2.67
CA ILE A 150 -10.28 -21.40 1.94
C ILE A 150 -11.19 -22.16 2.93
N ASP A 151 -10.65 -22.95 3.86
CA ASP A 151 -11.43 -23.68 4.87
C ASP A 151 -12.28 -22.75 5.75
N LYS A 152 -11.80 -21.52 6.04
CA LYS A 152 -12.60 -20.49 6.75
C LYS A 152 -13.73 -19.95 5.89
N VAL A 153 -13.48 -19.60 4.62
CA VAL A 153 -14.53 -19.11 3.71
C VAL A 153 -15.56 -20.21 3.47
N ASP A 154 -15.11 -21.44 3.24
CA ASP A 154 -15.93 -22.64 3.13
C ASP A 154 -16.89 -22.79 4.30
N SER A 155 -16.41 -22.61 5.53
CA SER A 155 -17.26 -22.72 6.72
C SER A 155 -18.41 -21.70 6.76
N TYR A 156 -18.21 -20.47 6.23
CA TYR A 156 -19.28 -19.48 6.08
C TYR A 156 -20.17 -19.76 4.86
N VAL A 157 -19.61 -20.26 3.75
CA VAL A 157 -20.40 -20.71 2.58
C VAL A 157 -21.31 -21.88 2.98
N GLN A 158 -20.85 -22.82 3.80
CA GLN A 158 -21.68 -23.89 4.36
C GLN A 158 -22.82 -23.34 5.24
N GLU A 159 -22.57 -22.32 6.08
CA GLU A 159 -23.60 -21.69 6.92
C GLU A 159 -24.67 -20.93 6.10
N GLU A 160 -24.27 -20.23 5.03
CA GLU A 160 -25.18 -19.45 4.17
C GLU A 160 -25.87 -20.29 3.07
N ARG A 161 -25.24 -21.38 2.59
CA ARG A 161 -25.64 -22.11 1.35
C ARG A 161 -25.92 -23.60 1.54
N GLY A 162 -25.34 -24.24 2.56
CA GLY A 162 -25.43 -25.69 2.75
C GLY A 162 -24.58 -26.55 1.80
N TYR A 163 -23.65 -25.96 1.04
CA TYR A 163 -22.65 -26.67 0.24
C TYR A 163 -21.24 -26.14 0.49
N SER A 164 -20.22 -26.92 0.13
CA SER A 164 -18.80 -26.59 0.31
C SER A 164 -18.21 -25.95 -0.95
N VAL A 165 -17.36 -24.92 -0.81
CA VAL A 165 -16.53 -24.39 -1.89
C VAL A 165 -15.24 -25.21 -2.09
N VAL A 166 -14.79 -25.92 -1.05
CA VAL A 166 -13.69 -26.90 -1.15
C VAL A 166 -14.07 -28.07 -2.06
N GLU A 167 -15.31 -28.56 -1.98
CA GLU A 167 -15.84 -29.54 -2.96
C GLU A 167 -15.74 -29.02 -4.40
N LEU A 168 -16.16 -27.77 -4.67
CA LEU A 168 -16.09 -27.17 -6.01
C LEU A 168 -14.65 -27.01 -6.53
N ILE A 169 -13.70 -26.69 -5.64
CA ILE A 169 -12.28 -26.53 -5.99
C ILE A 169 -11.61 -27.89 -6.23
N LEU A 170 -12.01 -28.93 -5.50
CA LEU A 170 -11.39 -30.25 -5.57
C LEU A 170 -12.04 -31.20 -6.60
N ASP A 171 -13.32 -31.07 -6.91
CA ASP A 171 -13.97 -31.88 -7.94
C ASP A 171 -13.51 -31.45 -9.35
N ASP A 172 -12.73 -32.31 -9.99
CA ASP A 172 -12.23 -32.11 -11.34
C ASP A 172 -13.32 -32.22 -12.43
N SER A 173 -14.53 -32.64 -12.07
CA SER A 173 -15.70 -32.76 -12.96
C SER A 173 -16.70 -31.60 -12.84
N HIS A 174 -16.56 -30.72 -11.84
CA HIS A 174 -17.49 -29.60 -11.61
C HIS A 174 -17.43 -28.55 -12.73
N GLU A 175 -18.60 -28.12 -13.20
CA GLU A 175 -18.75 -27.01 -14.16
C GLU A 175 -19.26 -25.74 -13.47
N TYR A 176 -18.44 -24.69 -13.53
CA TYR A 176 -18.69 -23.41 -12.84
C TYR A 176 -19.76 -22.56 -13.54
N GLY A 177 -21.02 -22.70 -13.11
CA GLY A 177 -22.11 -21.78 -13.40
C GLY A 177 -21.94 -20.40 -12.74
N ILE A 178 -22.88 -19.47 -12.96
CA ILE A 178 -22.76 -18.09 -12.45
C ILE A 178 -22.68 -18.01 -10.92
N GLU A 179 -23.51 -18.76 -10.18
CA GLU A 179 -23.45 -18.76 -8.71
C GLU A 179 -22.10 -19.29 -8.19
N THR A 180 -21.73 -20.52 -8.59
CA THR A 180 -20.54 -21.21 -8.08
C THR A 180 -19.24 -20.54 -8.53
N SER A 181 -19.18 -19.95 -9.72
CA SER A 181 -18.03 -19.14 -10.15
C SER A 181 -17.83 -17.89 -9.31
N ASN A 182 -18.90 -17.16 -8.97
CA ASN A 182 -18.80 -15.92 -8.18
C ASN A 182 -18.29 -16.21 -6.76
N ILE A 183 -18.81 -17.26 -6.10
CA ILE A 183 -18.39 -17.67 -4.75
C ILE A 183 -16.97 -18.25 -4.75
N ALA A 184 -16.61 -19.08 -5.72
CA ALA A 184 -15.26 -19.67 -5.78
C ALA A 184 -14.18 -18.64 -6.15
N ILE A 185 -14.45 -17.68 -7.06
CA ILE A 185 -13.51 -16.58 -7.34
C ILE A 185 -13.29 -15.74 -6.07
N PHE A 186 -14.34 -15.42 -5.31
CA PHE A 186 -14.20 -14.72 -4.04
C PHE A 186 -13.36 -15.50 -3.03
N ALA A 187 -13.63 -16.80 -2.83
CA ALA A 187 -12.86 -17.64 -1.91
C ALA A 187 -11.36 -17.63 -2.27
N ILE A 188 -11.05 -17.78 -3.56
CA ILE A 188 -9.69 -17.71 -4.09
C ILE A 188 -9.08 -16.32 -3.88
N GLN A 189 -9.81 -15.23 -4.11
CA GLN A 189 -9.35 -13.85 -3.85
C GLN A 189 -8.98 -13.64 -2.37
N ILE A 190 -9.79 -14.15 -1.43
CA ILE A 190 -9.47 -14.14 0.00
C ILE A 190 -8.20 -14.95 0.29
N GLY A 191 -8.12 -16.19 -0.20
CA GLY A 191 -6.95 -17.05 0.01
C GLY A 191 -5.65 -16.43 -0.50
N LEU A 192 -5.64 -15.90 -1.72
CA LEU A 192 -4.47 -15.25 -2.34
C LEU A 192 -4.01 -14.03 -1.56
N GLY A 193 -4.93 -13.13 -1.20
CA GLY A 193 -4.60 -11.92 -0.45
C GLY A 193 -4.15 -12.19 0.99
N GLU A 194 -4.63 -13.28 1.62
CA GLU A 194 -4.17 -13.69 2.94
C GLU A 194 -2.81 -14.40 2.93
N VAL A 195 -2.49 -15.19 1.89
CA VAL A 195 -1.12 -15.70 1.65
C VAL A 195 -0.16 -14.52 1.51
N LEU A 196 -0.49 -13.53 0.68
CA LEU A 196 0.30 -12.31 0.53
C LEU A 196 0.50 -11.56 1.86
N LYS A 197 -0.56 -11.43 2.68
CA LYS A 197 -0.47 -10.82 4.02
C LYS A 197 0.38 -11.63 5.00
N ALA A 198 0.36 -12.96 4.93
CA ALA A 198 1.21 -13.83 5.74
C ALA A 198 2.70 -13.67 5.37
N HIS A 199 3.00 -13.46 4.08
CA HIS A 199 4.32 -13.06 3.58
C HIS A 199 4.63 -11.55 3.75
N GLY A 200 3.79 -10.81 4.50
CA GLY A 200 4.02 -9.42 4.89
C GLY A 200 3.58 -8.35 3.90
N ALA A 201 3.05 -8.73 2.73
CA ALA A 201 2.55 -7.81 1.71
C ALA A 201 1.19 -7.20 2.06
N LYS A 202 0.97 -5.97 1.60
CA LYS A 202 -0.19 -5.14 1.98
C LYS A 202 -0.61 -4.23 0.82
N PRO A 203 -1.90 -4.06 0.54
CA PRO A 203 -2.37 -2.98 -0.32
C PRO A 203 -2.15 -1.63 0.35
N THR A 204 -1.90 -0.60 -0.46
CA THR A 204 -2.03 0.82 -0.04
C THR A 204 -3.40 1.36 -0.44
N ALA A 205 -3.97 0.84 -1.53
CA ALA A 205 -5.36 1.03 -1.91
C ALA A 205 -5.92 -0.26 -2.54
N VAL A 206 -7.24 -0.34 -2.68
CA VAL A 206 -7.96 -1.46 -3.30
C VAL A 206 -8.97 -0.98 -4.37
N ILE A 207 -9.17 -1.78 -5.41
CA ILE A 207 -10.18 -1.57 -6.46
C ILE A 207 -10.92 -2.90 -6.73
N GLY A 208 -12.20 -2.99 -6.34
CA GLY A 208 -13.02 -4.14 -6.69
C GLY A 208 -13.71 -3.95 -8.04
N GLN A 209 -13.83 -5.01 -8.84
CA GLN A 209 -14.62 -5.00 -10.06
C GLN A 209 -15.82 -5.93 -9.91
N SER A 210 -17.04 -5.39 -9.81
CA SER A 210 -18.28 -6.20 -9.76
C SER A 210 -18.24 -7.24 -8.61
N LEU A 211 -18.08 -8.53 -8.91
CA LEU A 211 -17.95 -9.60 -7.91
C LEU A 211 -16.71 -9.49 -7.02
N GLY A 212 -15.73 -8.67 -7.39
CA GLY A 212 -14.54 -8.39 -6.58
C GLY A 212 -14.77 -7.35 -5.47
N GLU A 213 -15.86 -6.59 -5.47
CA GLU A 213 -16.12 -5.58 -4.44
C GLU A 213 -16.29 -6.17 -3.01
N PRO A 214 -16.86 -7.37 -2.76
CA PRO A 214 -16.87 -8.00 -1.43
C PRO A 214 -15.46 -8.35 -0.91
N ALA A 215 -14.56 -8.82 -1.78
CA ALA A 215 -13.16 -9.04 -1.42
C ALA A 215 -12.42 -7.70 -1.19
N SER A 216 -12.75 -6.67 -1.97
CA SER A 216 -12.29 -5.29 -1.77
C SER A 216 -12.71 -4.74 -0.41
N ALA A 217 -13.98 -4.87 -0.04
CA ALA A 217 -14.51 -4.46 1.25
C ALA A 217 -13.84 -5.19 2.43
N TYR A 218 -13.54 -6.49 2.28
CA TYR A 218 -12.79 -7.26 3.26
C TYR A 218 -11.34 -6.78 3.42
N PHE A 219 -10.56 -6.68 2.33
CA PHE A 219 -9.16 -6.24 2.41
C PHE A 219 -9.00 -4.77 2.78
N ALA A 220 -9.97 -3.91 2.43
CA ALA A 220 -10.09 -2.56 2.97
C ALA A 220 -10.34 -2.54 4.49
N GLY A 221 -10.83 -3.65 5.07
CA GLY A 221 -11.25 -3.74 6.47
C GLY A 221 -12.61 -3.11 6.75
N GLY A 222 -13.42 -2.87 5.71
CA GLY A 222 -14.74 -2.26 5.77
C GLY A 222 -15.92 -3.23 5.86
N LEU A 223 -15.68 -4.54 5.76
CA LEU A 223 -16.58 -5.63 6.17
C LEU A 223 -15.79 -6.70 6.93
N SER A 224 -16.48 -7.54 7.72
CA SER A 224 -15.87 -8.76 8.26
C SER A 224 -15.83 -9.86 7.20
N LEU A 225 -15.07 -10.94 7.42
CA LEU A 225 -15.05 -12.06 6.47
C LEU A 225 -16.43 -12.74 6.35
N ALA A 226 -17.17 -12.83 7.47
CA ALA A 226 -18.52 -13.39 7.46
C ALA A 226 -19.49 -12.52 6.64
N ASP A 227 -19.47 -11.20 6.85
CA ASP A 227 -20.34 -10.27 6.11
C ASP A 227 -19.97 -10.23 4.62
N ALA A 228 -18.68 -10.26 4.28
CA ALA A 228 -18.21 -10.30 2.90
C ALA A 228 -18.61 -11.61 2.20
N THR A 229 -18.49 -12.77 2.89
CA THR A 229 -19.00 -14.05 2.38
C THR A 229 -20.51 -13.99 2.17
N ARG A 230 -21.28 -13.51 3.15
CA ARG A 230 -22.74 -13.36 3.04
C ARG A 230 -23.14 -12.48 1.85
N VAL A 231 -22.45 -11.35 1.63
CA VAL A 231 -22.68 -10.47 0.48
C VAL A 231 -22.47 -11.20 -0.85
N ILE A 232 -21.36 -11.91 -1.05
CA ILE A 232 -21.14 -12.63 -2.31
C ILE A 232 -22.10 -13.81 -2.46
N CYS A 233 -22.40 -14.52 -1.37
CA CYS A 233 -23.34 -15.65 -1.33
C CYS A 233 -24.74 -15.24 -1.80
N SER A 234 -25.33 -14.22 -1.18
CA SER A 234 -26.65 -13.68 -1.56
C SER A 234 -26.67 -13.14 -2.99
N ARG A 235 -25.64 -12.37 -3.38
CA ARG A 235 -25.55 -11.79 -4.73
C ARG A 235 -25.45 -12.88 -5.79
N ALA A 236 -24.59 -13.89 -5.57
CA ALA A 236 -24.39 -15.01 -6.46
C ALA A 236 -25.67 -15.86 -6.59
N HIS A 237 -26.42 -16.01 -5.51
CA HIS A 237 -27.69 -16.74 -5.50
C HIS A 237 -28.72 -16.13 -6.42
N LEU A 238 -29.05 -14.87 -6.19
CA LEU A 238 -30.17 -14.19 -6.85
C LEU A 238 -29.86 -13.98 -8.33
N MET A 239 -28.58 -13.80 -8.69
CA MET A 239 -28.14 -13.85 -10.08
C MET A 239 -28.24 -15.26 -10.70
N GLY A 240 -27.96 -16.33 -9.94
CA GLY A 240 -28.06 -17.71 -10.40
C GLY A 240 -29.49 -18.21 -10.59
N GLU A 241 -30.35 -18.04 -9.58
CA GLU A 241 -31.78 -18.36 -9.65
C GLU A 241 -32.48 -17.46 -10.69
N GLY A 242 -32.14 -16.17 -10.70
CA GLY A 242 -32.58 -15.22 -11.71
C GLY A 242 -32.22 -15.68 -13.13
N GLU A 243 -30.95 -15.99 -13.41
CA GLU A 243 -30.51 -16.47 -14.74
C GLU A 243 -31.18 -17.80 -15.14
N ALA A 244 -31.41 -18.70 -14.18
CA ALA A 244 -32.12 -19.96 -14.41
C ALA A 244 -33.61 -19.77 -14.80
N MET A 245 -34.24 -18.68 -14.36
CA MET A 245 -35.61 -18.32 -14.72
C MET A 245 -35.74 -17.57 -16.06
N LEU A 246 -34.64 -17.20 -16.73
CA LEU A 246 -34.69 -16.47 -18.00
C LEU A 246 -34.92 -17.39 -19.21
N PHE A 247 -35.98 -17.12 -19.96
CA PHE A 247 -36.30 -17.78 -21.23
C PHE A 247 -36.82 -16.78 -22.27
N GLY A 248 -36.60 -17.08 -23.55
CA GLY A 248 -37.07 -16.25 -24.67
C GLY A 248 -36.65 -14.78 -24.55
N ASP A 249 -37.61 -13.89 -24.77
CA ASP A 249 -37.42 -12.44 -24.83
C ASP A 249 -37.02 -11.78 -23.48
N TYR A 250 -37.01 -12.54 -22.38
CA TYR A 250 -36.54 -12.08 -21.06
C TYR A 250 -35.02 -12.22 -20.89
N ILE A 251 -34.34 -12.99 -21.74
CA ILE A 251 -32.87 -13.11 -21.75
C ILE A 251 -32.23 -11.74 -22.02
N ARG A 252 -31.11 -11.42 -21.36
CA ARG A 252 -30.30 -10.24 -21.64
C ARG A 252 -28.84 -10.67 -21.71
N LEU A 253 -28.24 -10.59 -22.89
CA LEU A 253 -26.84 -10.94 -23.08
C LEU A 253 -25.94 -9.76 -22.66
N MET A 254 -24.68 -10.06 -22.33
CA MET A 254 -23.65 -9.05 -22.12
C MET A 254 -22.55 -9.18 -23.17
N ALA A 255 -21.96 -8.06 -23.60
CA ALA A 255 -20.80 -8.04 -24.48
C ALA A 255 -19.80 -6.97 -24.05
N LEU A 256 -18.50 -7.28 -24.15
CA LEU A 256 -17.43 -6.29 -24.13
C LEU A 256 -17.26 -5.77 -25.56
N VAL A 257 -17.31 -4.45 -25.76
CA VAL A 257 -17.17 -3.78 -27.07
C VAL A 257 -16.14 -2.65 -27.00
N GLU A 258 -15.38 -2.48 -28.07
CA GLU A 258 -14.38 -1.41 -28.22
C GLU A 258 -15.01 -0.08 -28.65
N TYR A 259 -15.91 0.42 -27.79
CA TYR A 259 -16.40 1.80 -27.81
C TYR A 259 -16.15 2.45 -26.46
N SER A 260 -15.68 3.70 -26.52
CA SER A 260 -15.64 4.62 -25.39
C SER A 260 -17.04 5.01 -24.91
N ALA A 261 -17.10 5.57 -23.70
CA ALA A 261 -18.34 6.09 -23.12
C ALA A 261 -19.00 7.23 -23.94
N ASP A 262 -18.23 7.94 -24.78
CA ASP A 262 -18.74 9.00 -25.64
C ASP A 262 -19.19 8.49 -27.02
N GLU A 263 -18.49 7.52 -27.61
CA GLU A 263 -18.97 6.83 -28.83
C GLU A 263 -20.30 6.10 -28.58
N LEU A 264 -20.47 5.47 -27.41
CA LEU A 264 -21.74 4.83 -27.09
C LEU A 264 -22.92 5.80 -27.02
N LYS A 265 -22.72 7.10 -26.77
CA LYS A 265 -23.81 8.10 -26.78
C LYS A 265 -24.41 8.29 -28.18
N THR A 266 -23.63 8.07 -29.24
CA THR A 266 -24.12 8.13 -30.62
C THR A 266 -24.58 6.75 -31.10
N VAL A 267 -23.87 5.68 -30.75
CA VAL A 267 -24.21 4.30 -31.16
C VAL A 267 -25.50 3.79 -30.46
N PHE A 268 -25.77 4.16 -29.21
CA PHE A 268 -27.00 3.76 -28.51
C PHE A 268 -28.28 4.42 -29.07
N ALA A 269 -28.17 5.45 -29.92
CA ALA A 269 -29.33 5.97 -30.65
C ALA A 269 -29.95 4.92 -31.59
N ASP A 270 -29.13 3.97 -32.08
CA ASP A 270 -29.56 2.83 -32.90
C ASP A 270 -30.04 1.63 -32.04
N PHE A 271 -29.77 1.64 -30.73
CA PHE A 271 -29.94 0.49 -29.81
C PHE A 271 -30.48 0.91 -28.43
N PRO A 272 -31.76 1.31 -28.33
CA PRO A 272 -32.32 1.96 -27.14
C PRO A 272 -32.51 1.04 -25.91
N ASP A 273 -32.40 -0.29 -26.07
CA ASP A 273 -32.57 -1.27 -24.99
C ASP A 273 -31.22 -1.79 -24.44
N LEU A 274 -30.10 -1.14 -24.78
CA LEU A 274 -28.78 -1.42 -24.23
C LEU A 274 -28.48 -0.53 -23.01
N GLU A 275 -28.10 -1.14 -21.89
CA GLU A 275 -27.53 -0.45 -20.73
C GLU A 275 -26.00 -0.67 -20.66
N VAL A 276 -25.26 0.31 -20.16
CA VAL A 276 -23.82 0.16 -19.87
C VAL A 276 -23.64 -0.56 -18.52
N CYS A 277 -22.98 -1.71 -18.54
CA CYS A 277 -22.73 -2.53 -17.37
C CYS A 277 -21.39 -2.22 -16.69
N VAL A 278 -20.32 -1.97 -17.47
CA VAL A 278 -18.96 -1.71 -16.96
C VAL A 278 -18.22 -0.74 -17.87
N TYR A 279 -17.76 0.39 -17.33
CA TYR A 279 -16.75 1.24 -17.97
C TYR A 279 -15.37 0.63 -17.72
N ALA A 280 -14.97 -0.30 -18.60
CA ALA A 280 -13.85 -1.20 -18.39
C ALA A 280 -12.50 -0.52 -18.63
N ALA A 281 -12.33 0.10 -19.80
CA ALA A 281 -11.16 0.90 -20.18
C ALA A 281 -11.63 2.14 -20.99
N PRO A 282 -10.77 3.13 -21.29
CA PRO A 282 -11.21 4.36 -21.95
C PRO A 282 -11.86 4.15 -23.32
N SER A 283 -11.42 3.13 -24.06
CA SER A 283 -11.98 2.69 -25.35
C SER A 283 -12.82 1.41 -25.27
N GLN A 284 -13.07 0.85 -24.08
CA GLN A 284 -13.76 -0.44 -23.94
C GLN A 284 -14.85 -0.41 -22.86
N THR A 285 -16.05 -0.83 -23.25
CA THR A 285 -17.23 -0.83 -22.40
C THR A 285 -17.91 -2.19 -22.44
N VAL A 286 -18.36 -2.70 -21.28
CA VAL A 286 -19.29 -3.84 -21.23
C VAL A 286 -20.71 -3.30 -21.27
N ILE A 287 -21.49 -3.78 -22.23
CA ILE A 287 -22.90 -3.47 -22.44
C ILE A 287 -23.77 -4.69 -22.12
N GLY A 288 -25.06 -4.48 -21.86
CA GLY A 288 -26.03 -5.54 -21.63
C GLY A 288 -27.42 -5.16 -22.15
N GLY A 289 -28.13 -6.12 -22.74
CA GLY A 289 -29.44 -5.85 -23.35
C GLY A 289 -30.02 -7.04 -24.12
N PRO A 290 -31.12 -6.85 -24.88
CA PRO A 290 -31.77 -7.91 -25.65
C PRO A 290 -30.81 -8.58 -26.65
N PRO A 291 -30.88 -9.92 -26.85
CA PRO A 291 -29.95 -10.66 -27.70
C PRO A 291 -29.75 -10.05 -29.09
N ALA A 292 -30.85 -9.62 -29.74
CA ALA A 292 -30.80 -9.05 -31.08
C ALA A 292 -30.01 -7.73 -31.18
N GLN A 293 -30.07 -6.86 -30.16
CA GLN A 293 -29.31 -5.60 -30.16
C GLN A 293 -27.85 -5.86 -29.79
N VAL A 294 -27.59 -6.79 -28.85
CA VAL A 294 -26.22 -7.22 -28.50
C VAL A 294 -25.52 -7.88 -29.69
N ASP A 295 -26.21 -8.73 -30.45
CA ASP A 295 -25.66 -9.36 -31.65
C ASP A 295 -25.42 -8.33 -32.78
N ALA A 296 -26.33 -7.36 -32.96
CA ALA A 296 -26.19 -6.32 -33.97
C ALA A 296 -25.02 -5.36 -33.69
N ILE A 297 -24.82 -4.91 -32.45
CA ILE A 297 -23.69 -4.03 -32.10
C ILE A 297 -22.35 -4.77 -32.09
N VAL A 298 -22.32 -6.08 -31.76
CA VAL A 298 -21.12 -6.92 -31.93
C VAL A 298 -20.76 -7.04 -33.41
N ALA A 299 -21.71 -7.36 -34.28
CA ALA A 299 -21.49 -7.42 -35.73
C ALA A 299 -21.07 -6.06 -36.32
N ARG A 300 -21.55 -4.94 -35.75
CA ARG A 300 -21.10 -3.59 -36.10
C ARG A 300 -19.64 -3.36 -35.72
N CYS A 301 -19.22 -3.73 -34.50
CA CYS A 301 -17.82 -3.64 -34.08
C CYS A 301 -16.92 -4.43 -35.05
N GLU A 302 -17.27 -5.68 -35.32
CA GLU A 302 -16.52 -6.56 -36.22
C GLU A 302 -16.42 -5.99 -37.64
N ALA A 303 -17.48 -5.37 -38.16
CA ALA A 303 -17.49 -4.68 -39.45
C ALA A 303 -16.69 -3.36 -39.46
N GLU A 304 -16.62 -2.65 -38.32
CA GLU A 304 -15.77 -1.48 -38.11
C GLU A 304 -14.29 -1.85 -37.82
N GLY A 305 -13.95 -3.15 -37.77
CA GLY A 305 -12.61 -3.65 -37.47
C GLY A 305 -12.23 -3.59 -35.98
N LYS A 306 -13.20 -3.32 -35.12
CA LYS A 306 -13.07 -3.13 -33.66
C LYS A 306 -13.28 -4.44 -32.90
N PHE A 307 -12.65 -4.56 -31.73
CA PHE A 307 -12.83 -5.72 -30.87
C PHE A 307 -14.23 -5.78 -30.22
N ALA A 308 -14.86 -6.95 -30.31
CA ALA A 308 -16.06 -7.28 -29.53
C ALA A 308 -16.05 -8.73 -29.05
N ARG A 309 -16.67 -8.99 -27.90
CA ARG A 309 -16.79 -10.34 -27.32
C ARG A 309 -18.00 -10.48 -26.40
N LYS A 310 -18.95 -11.34 -26.79
CA LYS A 310 -20.08 -11.76 -25.94
C LYS A 310 -19.59 -12.57 -24.72
N LEU A 311 -20.15 -12.27 -23.55
CA LEU A 311 -19.87 -12.97 -22.30
C LEU A 311 -20.79 -14.19 -22.16
N GLN A 312 -20.34 -15.22 -21.43
CA GLN A 312 -21.08 -16.46 -21.24
C GLN A 312 -22.02 -16.36 -20.03
N THR A 313 -23.10 -15.61 -20.18
CA THR A 313 -24.25 -15.51 -19.25
C THR A 313 -25.50 -15.09 -20.03
N LYS A 314 -26.67 -15.53 -19.57
CA LYS A 314 -27.99 -15.15 -20.09
C LYS A 314 -28.59 -13.93 -19.36
N GLY A 315 -27.92 -13.45 -18.30
CA GLY A 315 -28.37 -12.35 -17.45
C GLY A 315 -27.41 -11.16 -17.47
N ALA A 316 -27.92 -9.96 -17.69
CA ALA A 316 -27.16 -8.72 -17.70
C ALA A 316 -27.12 -8.08 -16.31
N GLY A 317 -26.11 -8.45 -15.51
CA GLY A 317 -25.80 -7.73 -14.28
C GLY A 317 -25.45 -6.26 -14.56
N HIS A 318 -25.73 -5.37 -13.60
CA HIS A 318 -25.58 -3.91 -13.74
C HIS A 318 -26.54 -3.25 -14.75
N THR A 319 -27.72 -3.86 -14.95
CA THR A 319 -28.82 -3.34 -15.78
C THR A 319 -30.17 -3.44 -15.05
N SER A 320 -31.24 -2.92 -15.65
CA SER A 320 -32.63 -3.03 -15.20
C SER A 320 -33.11 -4.45 -14.96
N GLN A 321 -32.47 -5.45 -15.57
CA GLN A 321 -32.80 -6.85 -15.30
C GLN A 321 -32.51 -7.27 -13.84
N MET A 322 -31.70 -6.49 -13.10
CA MET A 322 -31.42 -6.73 -11.68
C MET A 322 -32.51 -6.16 -10.76
N ASP A 323 -33.36 -5.23 -11.22
CA ASP A 323 -34.34 -4.52 -10.38
C ASP A 323 -35.29 -5.46 -9.58
N PRO A 324 -35.80 -6.59 -10.13
CA PRO A 324 -36.61 -7.54 -9.36
C PRO A 324 -35.86 -8.20 -8.19
N LEU A 325 -34.54 -8.36 -8.30
CA LEU A 325 -33.70 -9.07 -7.32
C LEU A 325 -33.29 -8.16 -6.15
N LEU A 326 -33.29 -6.84 -6.34
CA LEU A 326 -32.81 -5.88 -5.33
C LEU A 326 -33.61 -5.93 -4.03
N GLY A 327 -34.90 -6.28 -4.09
CA GLY A 327 -35.77 -6.41 -2.91
C GLY A 327 -35.36 -7.59 -2.01
N GLU A 328 -35.13 -8.77 -2.60
CA GLU A 328 -34.68 -9.94 -1.84
C GLU A 328 -33.21 -9.81 -1.42
N PHE A 329 -32.34 -9.26 -2.28
CA PHE A 329 -30.94 -9.00 -1.93
C PHE A 329 -30.83 -8.05 -0.74
N ALA A 330 -31.57 -6.94 -0.73
CA ALA A 330 -31.62 -6.03 0.40
C ALA A 330 -32.11 -6.69 1.70
N ALA A 331 -32.96 -7.71 1.59
CA ALA A 331 -33.51 -8.45 2.72
C ALA A 331 -32.53 -9.52 3.24
N GLU A 332 -31.83 -10.23 2.35
CA GLU A 332 -30.78 -11.19 2.72
C GLU A 332 -29.57 -10.51 3.36
N LEU A 333 -29.23 -9.27 2.99
CA LEU A 333 -28.15 -8.51 3.62
C LEU A 333 -28.51 -7.88 4.99
N GLN A 334 -29.73 -8.08 5.51
CA GLN A 334 -30.12 -7.47 6.79
C GLN A 334 -29.26 -7.98 7.95
N GLY A 335 -28.57 -7.06 8.62
CA GLY A 335 -27.69 -7.37 9.76
C GLY A 335 -26.23 -7.67 9.40
N ILE A 336 -25.76 -7.29 8.21
CA ILE A 336 -24.32 -7.02 8.03
C ILE A 336 -23.90 -5.83 8.91
N GLU A 337 -22.63 -5.80 9.34
CA GLU A 337 -22.07 -4.69 10.14
C GLU A 337 -20.97 -3.93 9.35
N PRO A 338 -21.32 -2.87 8.59
CA PRO A 338 -20.35 -2.06 7.86
C PRO A 338 -19.34 -1.39 8.80
N MET A 339 -18.05 -1.50 8.46
CA MET A 339 -16.95 -0.89 9.22
C MET A 339 -16.27 0.23 8.43
N SER A 340 -15.64 1.16 9.15
CA SER A 340 -14.73 2.16 8.58
C SER A 340 -13.58 1.47 7.83
N PRO A 341 -13.37 1.73 6.53
CA PRO A 341 -12.20 1.27 5.80
C PRO A 341 -10.90 1.71 6.48
N LYS A 342 -9.92 0.83 6.53
CA LYS A 342 -8.57 1.08 7.09
C LYS A 342 -7.55 1.39 5.99
N ILE A 343 -7.83 0.93 4.77
CA ILE A 343 -7.03 1.10 3.55
C ILE A 343 -7.90 1.88 2.55
N GLY A 344 -7.29 2.63 1.63
CA GLY A 344 -8.02 3.42 0.63
C GLY A 344 -8.76 2.55 -0.39
N ILE A 345 -9.91 3.00 -0.89
CA ILE A 345 -10.70 2.31 -1.91
C ILE A 345 -10.95 3.28 -3.06
N PHE A 346 -10.62 2.92 -4.31
CA PHE A 346 -11.15 3.65 -5.47
C PHE A 346 -12.44 2.94 -5.91
N SER A 347 -13.58 3.40 -5.36
CA SER A 347 -14.83 2.64 -5.44
C SER A 347 -15.43 2.72 -6.84
N THR A 348 -15.67 1.54 -7.44
CA THR A 348 -16.29 1.47 -8.78
C THR A 348 -17.81 1.69 -8.72
N VAL A 349 -18.41 1.48 -7.55
CA VAL A 349 -19.81 1.75 -7.22
C VAL A 349 -20.08 3.26 -7.04
N HIS A 350 -19.10 4.03 -6.55
CA HIS A 350 -19.19 5.49 -6.42
C HIS A 350 -18.42 6.24 -7.52
N GLU A 351 -18.59 5.81 -8.78
CA GLU A 351 -18.09 6.55 -9.96
C GLU A 351 -16.57 6.81 -9.96
N GLY A 352 -15.79 5.93 -9.32
CA GLY A 352 -14.34 6.03 -9.17
C GLY A 352 -13.87 6.81 -7.93
N THR A 353 -14.79 7.33 -7.10
CA THR A 353 -14.47 8.14 -5.93
C THR A 353 -13.50 7.44 -4.98
N PHE A 354 -12.43 8.15 -4.58
CA PHE A 354 -11.48 7.67 -3.60
C PHE A 354 -12.02 7.82 -2.16
N ILE A 355 -12.28 6.69 -1.51
CA ILE A 355 -12.71 6.57 -0.13
C ILE A 355 -11.47 6.37 0.73
N ARG A 356 -11.16 7.35 1.58
CA ARG A 356 -9.93 7.36 2.40
C ARG A 356 -10.01 6.35 3.55
N GLY A 357 -8.92 5.63 3.79
CA GLY A 357 -8.74 4.87 5.04
C GLY A 357 -8.85 5.76 6.28
N GLY A 358 -9.65 5.34 7.26
CA GLY A 358 -10.08 6.12 8.42
C GLY A 358 -11.38 6.90 8.22
N GLY A 359 -12.06 6.75 7.08
CA GLY A 359 -13.38 7.36 6.82
C GLY A 359 -14.56 6.65 7.50
N GLU A 360 -15.77 7.16 7.24
CA GLU A 360 -17.01 6.52 7.67
C GLU A 360 -17.22 5.14 7.00
N PRO A 361 -18.03 4.25 7.59
CA PRO A 361 -18.44 3.01 6.92
C PRO A 361 -19.23 3.28 5.64
N VAL A 362 -18.91 2.54 4.57
CA VAL A 362 -19.53 2.74 3.23
C VAL A 362 -20.22 1.49 2.66
N HIS A 363 -19.90 0.29 3.15
CA HIS A 363 -20.39 -0.97 2.59
C HIS A 363 -21.76 -1.41 3.14
N ASP A 364 -22.71 -0.47 3.21
CA ASP A 364 -24.06 -0.75 3.68
C ASP A 364 -24.94 -1.44 2.62
N VAL A 365 -26.20 -1.72 2.96
CA VAL A 365 -27.12 -2.43 2.06
C VAL A 365 -27.42 -1.61 0.79
N ASP A 366 -27.41 -0.28 0.85
CA ASP A 366 -27.65 0.59 -0.31
C ASP A 366 -26.43 0.70 -1.22
N TYR A 367 -25.20 0.63 -0.67
CA TYR A 367 -23.98 0.40 -1.46
C TYR A 367 -24.08 -0.89 -2.28
N TRP A 368 -24.44 -2.02 -1.65
CA TRP A 368 -24.51 -3.31 -2.35
C TRP A 368 -25.62 -3.34 -3.40
N LYS A 369 -26.80 -2.76 -3.12
CA LYS A 369 -27.85 -2.56 -4.12
C LYS A 369 -27.36 -1.71 -5.29
N LYS A 370 -26.68 -0.57 -5.03
CA LYS A 370 -26.15 0.28 -6.11
C LYS A 370 -25.14 -0.50 -6.97
N GLY A 371 -24.21 -1.22 -6.34
CA GLY A 371 -23.19 -2.04 -6.98
C GLY A 371 -23.67 -3.35 -7.61
N MET A 372 -24.96 -3.66 -7.54
CA MET A 372 -25.61 -4.73 -8.32
C MET A 372 -26.40 -4.18 -9.51
N ARG A 373 -26.95 -2.96 -9.39
CA ARG A 373 -27.86 -2.35 -10.36
C ARG A 373 -27.20 -1.40 -11.36
N HIS A 374 -26.19 -0.64 -10.95
CA HIS A 374 -25.61 0.44 -11.75
C HIS A 374 -24.24 0.08 -12.32
N SER A 375 -23.84 0.79 -13.37
CA SER A 375 -22.60 0.58 -14.10
C SER A 375 -21.37 0.58 -13.19
N VAL A 376 -20.41 -0.31 -13.47
CA VAL A 376 -19.15 -0.42 -12.72
C VAL A 376 -18.10 0.52 -13.33
N TYR A 377 -17.68 1.55 -12.59
CA TYR A 377 -16.77 2.60 -13.07
C TYR A 377 -15.28 2.23 -12.94
N PHE A 378 -14.89 1.06 -13.44
CA PHE A 378 -13.55 0.47 -13.24
C PHE A 378 -12.40 1.33 -13.80
N THR A 379 -12.55 1.88 -15.01
CA THR A 379 -11.56 2.79 -15.60
C THR A 379 -11.42 4.11 -14.84
N HIS A 380 -12.49 4.59 -14.18
CA HIS A 380 -12.42 5.82 -13.37
C HIS A 380 -11.67 5.57 -12.06
N GLY A 381 -11.97 4.46 -11.36
CA GLY A 381 -11.22 4.08 -10.17
C GLY A 381 -9.74 3.83 -10.45
N THR A 382 -9.42 3.22 -11.61
CA THR A 382 -8.03 2.99 -12.03
C THR A 382 -7.31 4.30 -12.40
N ARG A 383 -7.95 5.20 -13.16
CA ARG A 383 -7.39 6.53 -13.49
C ARG A 383 -7.08 7.31 -12.22
N ASN A 384 -8.04 7.41 -11.30
CA ASN A 384 -7.87 8.12 -10.04
C ASN A 384 -6.75 7.53 -9.16
N ALA A 385 -6.38 6.25 -9.34
CA ALA A 385 -5.21 5.66 -8.71
C ALA A 385 -3.89 6.08 -9.36
N VAL A 386 -3.84 6.21 -10.70
CA VAL A 386 -2.69 6.78 -11.42
C VAL A 386 -2.51 8.26 -11.08
N ASP A 387 -3.60 9.03 -11.05
CA ASP A 387 -3.60 10.45 -10.66
C ASP A 387 -3.14 10.66 -9.19
N ALA A 388 -3.38 9.67 -8.33
CA ALA A 388 -2.84 9.61 -6.96
C ALA A 388 -1.38 9.12 -6.88
N GLY A 389 -0.75 8.81 -8.02
CA GLY A 389 0.65 8.39 -8.14
C GLY A 389 0.90 6.90 -7.87
N HIS A 390 -0.09 6.02 -8.00
CA HIS A 390 0.14 4.57 -7.92
C HIS A 390 0.62 3.99 -9.25
N THR A 391 1.77 3.31 -9.22
CA THR A 391 2.41 2.72 -10.42
C THR A 391 2.42 1.18 -10.43
N THR A 392 1.92 0.52 -9.39
CA THR A 392 1.85 -0.95 -9.30
C THR A 392 0.44 -1.43 -8.98
N PHE A 393 -0.07 -2.33 -9.81
CA PHE A 393 -1.40 -2.93 -9.71
C PHE A 393 -1.25 -4.45 -9.65
N LEU A 394 -1.79 -5.07 -8.59
CA LEU A 394 -1.73 -6.50 -8.32
C LEU A 394 -3.14 -7.10 -8.46
N GLU A 395 -3.38 -7.90 -9.50
CA GLU A 395 -4.68 -8.57 -9.68
C GLU A 395 -4.75 -9.86 -8.86
N LEU A 396 -5.71 -9.89 -7.92
CA LEU A 396 -6.17 -11.06 -7.20
C LEU A 396 -7.21 -11.79 -8.04
N ALA A 397 -6.80 -12.87 -8.69
CA ALA A 397 -7.66 -13.71 -9.53
C ALA A 397 -7.11 -15.14 -9.70
N PRO A 398 -7.97 -16.11 -10.05
CA PRO A 398 -7.55 -17.43 -10.56
C PRO A 398 -6.96 -17.41 -12.00
N ASN A 399 -7.12 -16.31 -12.72
CA ASN A 399 -6.52 -16.00 -14.02
C ASN A 399 -6.69 -14.49 -14.27
N PRO A 400 -5.70 -13.75 -14.82
CA PRO A 400 -5.84 -12.31 -15.03
C PRO A 400 -6.90 -11.98 -16.08
N VAL A 401 -7.83 -11.09 -15.72
CA VAL A 401 -8.86 -10.53 -16.60
C VAL A 401 -8.98 -9.01 -16.47
N ALA A 402 -8.64 -8.45 -15.31
CA ALA A 402 -8.69 -7.03 -15.02
C ALA A 402 -7.41 -6.28 -15.44
N LEU A 403 -6.22 -6.88 -15.37
CA LEU A 403 -4.94 -6.20 -15.68
C LEU A 403 -4.90 -5.62 -17.10
N MET A 404 -5.54 -6.24 -18.09
CA MET A 404 -5.62 -5.70 -19.45
C MET A 404 -6.38 -4.36 -19.48
N GLN A 405 -7.48 -4.28 -18.74
CA GLN A 405 -8.32 -3.08 -18.61
C GLN A 405 -7.62 -2.01 -17.75
N VAL A 406 -6.84 -2.43 -16.75
CA VAL A 406 -5.95 -1.56 -15.99
C VAL A 406 -4.90 -0.96 -16.92
N GLY A 407 -4.11 -1.77 -17.64
CA GLY A 407 -3.03 -1.28 -18.51
C GLY A 407 -3.49 -0.33 -19.63
N LEU A 408 -4.64 -0.62 -20.26
CA LEU A 408 -5.26 0.32 -21.21
C LEU A 408 -5.66 1.64 -20.54
N THR A 409 -6.07 1.61 -19.27
CA THR A 409 -6.36 2.82 -18.50
C THR A 409 -5.09 3.57 -18.09
N THR A 410 -4.04 2.88 -17.60
CA THR A 410 -2.80 3.55 -17.17
C THR A 410 -2.07 4.20 -18.33
N MET A 411 -1.96 3.50 -19.48
CA MET A 411 -1.38 4.04 -20.70
C MET A 411 -2.10 5.31 -21.18
N ALA A 412 -3.44 5.31 -21.17
CA ALA A 412 -4.24 6.50 -21.50
C ALA A 412 -4.19 7.61 -20.43
N SER A 413 -3.73 7.30 -19.22
CA SER A 413 -3.53 8.24 -18.10
C SER A 413 -2.07 8.71 -17.99
N GLY A 414 -1.25 8.50 -19.03
CA GLY A 414 0.15 8.93 -19.08
C GLY A 414 1.16 8.01 -18.42
N LEU A 415 0.76 6.81 -17.97
CA LEU A 415 1.62 5.80 -17.33
C LEU A 415 1.67 4.50 -18.17
N PRO A 416 2.49 4.46 -19.25
CA PRO A 416 2.61 3.30 -20.12
C PRO A 416 3.42 2.15 -19.51
N ASP A 417 4.25 2.44 -18.50
CA ASP A 417 5.16 1.53 -17.80
C ASP A 417 4.60 1.05 -16.44
N ALA A 418 3.27 1.08 -16.27
CA ALA A 418 2.60 0.58 -15.07
C ALA A 418 2.92 -0.91 -14.82
N GLN A 419 3.20 -1.26 -13.57
CA GLN A 419 3.59 -2.61 -13.19
C GLN A 419 2.34 -3.45 -12.93
N LEU A 420 2.02 -4.35 -13.86
CA LEU A 420 0.80 -5.16 -13.90
C LEU A 420 1.10 -6.59 -13.44
N ILE A 421 0.90 -6.87 -12.15
CA ILE A 421 1.28 -8.15 -11.51
C ILE A 421 0.05 -9.04 -11.37
N ALA A 422 0.07 -10.25 -11.93
CA ALA A 422 -0.97 -11.26 -11.71
C ALA A 422 -0.56 -12.24 -10.59
N THR A 423 -1.50 -12.70 -9.77
CA THR A 423 -1.22 -13.75 -8.77
C THR A 423 -1.21 -15.17 -9.34
N LEU A 424 -2.14 -15.48 -10.25
CA LEU A 424 -2.29 -16.80 -10.89
C LEU A 424 -2.60 -16.63 -12.37
N ALA A 425 -2.06 -17.50 -13.23
CA ALA A 425 -2.39 -17.55 -14.65
C ALA A 425 -2.85 -18.97 -15.06
N ARG A 426 -3.83 -19.06 -15.96
CA ARG A 426 -4.37 -20.35 -16.40
C ARG A 426 -3.33 -21.15 -17.19
N LYS A 427 -3.06 -22.38 -16.72
CA LYS A 427 -2.02 -23.33 -17.21
C LYS A 427 -0.59 -23.06 -16.72
N GLU A 428 -0.37 -22.11 -15.80
CA GLU A 428 0.88 -22.06 -15.02
C GLU A 428 0.73 -22.81 -13.70
N ASP A 429 1.84 -23.11 -13.02
CA ASP A 429 1.76 -23.65 -11.66
C ASP A 429 1.34 -22.57 -10.67
N GLU A 430 0.37 -22.89 -9.81
CA GLU A 430 -0.27 -21.89 -8.94
C GLU A 430 0.66 -21.43 -7.79
N VAL A 431 1.52 -22.33 -7.29
CA VAL A 431 2.52 -21.97 -6.26
C VAL A 431 3.66 -21.16 -6.87
N GLU A 432 4.18 -21.60 -8.02
CA GLU A 432 5.20 -20.85 -8.78
C GLU A 432 4.70 -19.44 -9.16
N SER A 433 3.44 -19.31 -9.59
CA SER A 433 2.80 -18.02 -9.91
C SER A 433 2.76 -17.07 -8.71
N MET A 434 2.44 -17.57 -7.51
CA MET A 434 2.49 -16.77 -6.29
C MET A 434 3.91 -16.33 -5.93
N VAL A 435 4.93 -17.18 -6.16
CA VAL A 435 6.34 -16.80 -6.01
C VAL A 435 6.75 -15.72 -7.02
N LYS A 436 6.29 -15.80 -8.29
CA LYS A 436 6.48 -14.73 -9.30
C LYS A 436 5.85 -13.41 -8.87
N ALA A 437 4.62 -13.44 -8.34
CA ALA A 437 3.93 -12.24 -7.87
C ALA A 437 4.67 -11.58 -6.71
N MET A 438 5.13 -12.38 -5.74
CA MET A 438 5.92 -11.89 -4.60
C MET A 438 7.32 -11.41 -5.00
N ALA A 439 7.97 -12.05 -5.97
CA ALA A 439 9.24 -11.58 -6.54
C ALA A 439 9.10 -10.19 -7.19
N GLN A 440 8.05 -9.97 -7.98
CA GLN A 440 7.74 -8.67 -8.58
C GLN A 440 7.45 -7.60 -7.51
N LEU A 441 6.60 -7.90 -6.52
CA LEU A 441 6.35 -6.99 -5.40
C LEU A 441 7.66 -6.60 -4.67
N TYR A 442 8.53 -7.56 -4.39
CA TYR A 442 9.82 -7.30 -3.75
C TYR A 442 10.71 -6.37 -4.59
N VAL A 443 10.87 -6.59 -5.91
CA VAL A 443 11.83 -5.77 -6.68
C VAL A 443 11.41 -4.31 -6.78
N HIS A 444 10.12 -4.02 -6.93
CA HIS A 444 9.60 -2.64 -6.95
C HIS A 444 9.58 -1.96 -5.56
N GLY A 445 10.13 -2.60 -4.53
CA GLY A 445 10.30 -1.99 -3.21
C GLY A 445 9.15 -2.21 -2.23
N HIS A 446 8.07 -2.89 -2.65
CA HIS A 446 6.86 -3.06 -1.83
C HIS A 446 7.13 -3.86 -0.55
N ALA A 447 6.18 -3.76 0.39
CA ALA A 447 6.21 -4.56 1.60
C ALA A 447 6.17 -6.07 1.26
N LEU A 448 7.19 -6.79 1.69
CA LEU A 448 7.27 -8.25 1.68
C LEU A 448 8.33 -8.65 2.73
N ASP A 449 8.16 -9.79 3.40
CA ASP A 449 9.18 -10.41 4.23
C ASP A 449 9.76 -11.64 3.52
N PRO A 450 10.85 -11.52 2.75
CA PRO A 450 11.41 -12.65 1.99
C PRO A 450 11.88 -13.81 2.88
N ARG A 451 12.05 -13.62 4.20
CA ARG A 451 12.42 -14.67 5.15
C ARG A 451 11.29 -15.69 5.37
N THR A 452 10.06 -15.35 5.00
CA THR A 452 8.87 -16.20 5.15
C THR A 452 8.67 -17.18 3.99
N LEU A 453 9.43 -17.05 2.90
CA LEU A 453 9.34 -17.90 1.71
C LEU A 453 10.22 -19.17 1.79
N PHE A 454 10.86 -19.41 2.94
CA PHE A 454 11.75 -20.54 3.17
C PHE A 454 11.31 -21.29 4.43
N SER A 455 11.58 -22.60 4.48
CA SER A 455 11.39 -23.35 5.72
C SER A 455 12.32 -22.80 6.81
N ARG A 456 11.84 -22.75 8.06
CA ARG A 456 12.62 -22.22 9.18
C ARG A 456 13.83 -23.11 9.45
N ALA A 457 15.04 -22.53 9.41
CA ALA A 457 16.26 -23.22 9.81
C ALA A 457 16.15 -23.82 11.21
N ALA A 458 16.52 -25.09 11.35
CA ALA A 458 16.65 -25.79 12.62
C ALA A 458 18.09 -25.74 13.15
N LYS A 459 19.08 -25.52 12.27
CA LYS A 459 20.52 -25.50 12.58
C LYS A 459 21.22 -24.38 11.83
N SER A 460 22.46 -24.06 12.23
CA SER A 460 23.33 -23.11 11.50
C SER A 460 23.75 -23.62 10.11
N SER A 461 23.82 -24.94 9.92
CA SER A 461 24.10 -25.60 8.63
C SER A 461 23.07 -25.30 7.54
N ASP A 462 21.88 -24.86 7.93
CA ASP A 462 20.75 -24.63 7.03
C ASP A 462 20.86 -23.23 6.37
N TYR A 463 21.97 -22.53 6.59
CA TYR A 463 22.37 -21.27 5.97
C TYR A 463 23.69 -21.46 5.22
N ALA A 464 23.67 -21.29 3.90
CA ALA A 464 24.88 -21.36 3.09
C ALA A 464 25.82 -20.16 3.38
N PRO A 465 27.16 -20.34 3.36
CA PRO A 465 28.17 -19.31 3.66
C PRO A 465 28.39 -18.35 2.48
N ILE A 466 27.29 -17.82 1.93
CA ILE A 466 27.28 -16.96 0.74
C ILE A 466 28.24 -15.74 0.87
N PRO A 467 28.82 -15.27 -0.26
CA PRO A 467 29.72 -14.13 -0.28
C PRO A 467 29.21 -12.91 0.50
N ALA A 468 30.11 -12.28 1.25
CA ALA A 468 29.83 -11.06 2.00
C ALA A 468 29.58 -9.88 1.05
N THR A 469 28.84 -8.86 1.51
CA THR A 469 28.63 -7.62 0.75
C THR A 469 29.96 -6.93 0.49
N GLU A 470 30.40 -6.89 -0.77
CA GLU A 470 31.63 -6.21 -1.14
C GLU A 470 31.44 -4.69 -1.13
N PHE A 471 32.34 -3.99 -0.45
CA PHE A 471 32.40 -2.53 -0.44
C PHE A 471 33.47 -2.07 -1.43
N LYS A 472 33.06 -1.41 -2.53
CA LYS A 472 33.96 -0.64 -3.42
C LYS A 472 34.46 0.60 -2.64
N ARG A 473 35.55 0.39 -1.89
CA ARG A 473 36.14 1.40 -0.98
C ARG A 473 36.85 2.49 -1.78
N LYS A 474 36.73 3.74 -1.32
CA LYS A 474 37.53 4.87 -1.79
C LYS A 474 38.37 5.43 -0.63
N PRO A 475 39.59 5.94 -0.90
CA PRO A 475 40.48 6.46 0.15
C PRO A 475 40.01 7.83 0.64
N HIS A 476 39.04 7.84 1.56
CA HIS A 476 38.59 9.05 2.25
C HIS A 476 39.58 9.44 3.36
N TRP A 477 40.73 9.98 2.95
CA TRP A 477 41.74 10.53 3.86
C TRP A 477 42.04 11.97 3.46
N LEU A 478 42.09 12.88 4.43
CA LEU A 478 42.52 14.25 4.17
C LEU A 478 44.05 14.27 3.99
N PRO A 479 44.59 14.84 2.89
CA PRO A 479 46.02 15.17 2.78
C PRO A 479 46.32 16.40 3.67
N ALA A 480 46.17 16.21 4.98
CA ALA A 480 46.36 17.25 5.98
C ALA A 480 47.85 17.50 6.19
N HIS A 481 48.43 18.30 5.30
CA HIS A 481 49.73 18.94 5.52
C HIS A 481 49.59 19.95 6.66
N PHE A 482 49.68 19.46 7.90
CA PHE A 482 49.74 20.32 9.07
C PHE A 482 50.96 21.24 8.94
N SER A 483 50.72 22.54 8.76
CA SER A 483 51.72 23.60 8.78
C SER A 483 52.29 23.87 10.18
N ALA A 484 52.36 22.81 10.99
CA ALA A 484 52.96 22.76 12.31
C ALA A 484 54.50 22.70 12.25
N ASP A 485 55.09 23.47 11.34
CA ASP A 485 56.54 23.68 11.25
C ASP A 485 56.99 24.69 12.33
N GLY A 486 56.53 24.44 13.56
CA GLY A 486 56.97 25.09 14.79
C GLY A 486 58.45 24.85 15.08
N SER A 487 59.04 23.88 14.38
CA SER A 487 60.49 23.73 14.16
C SER A 487 61.16 25.07 13.80
N THR A 488 60.48 26.02 13.16
CA THR A 488 61.10 27.28 12.74
C THR A 488 61.21 28.33 13.84
N ARG A 489 60.48 28.21 14.95
CA ARG A 489 60.44 29.21 16.05
C ARG A 489 60.97 28.64 17.36
N ILE A 490 61.80 29.40 18.07
CA ILE A 490 62.26 29.04 19.43
C ILE A 490 61.02 28.82 20.33
N PRO A 491 60.92 27.73 21.12
CA PRO A 491 61.94 26.71 21.38
C PRO A 491 61.84 25.44 20.50
N GLY A 492 60.95 25.42 19.50
CA GLY A 492 60.69 24.26 18.63
C GLY A 492 59.36 23.54 18.91
N THR A 493 59.08 22.51 18.12
CA THR A 493 57.90 21.63 18.29
C THR A 493 58.06 20.79 19.56
N HIS A 494 57.11 20.89 20.50
CA HIS A 494 57.18 20.28 21.84
C HIS A 494 56.53 18.90 21.92
N VAL A 495 57.19 17.98 22.61
CA VAL A 495 56.64 16.69 23.06
C VAL A 495 56.98 16.48 24.54
N SER A 496 56.04 15.91 25.31
CA SER A 496 56.29 15.48 26.69
C SER A 496 56.36 13.95 26.73
N LEU A 497 57.42 13.39 27.32
CA LEU A 497 57.70 11.95 27.32
C LEU A 497 57.07 11.24 28.54
N PRO A 498 56.75 9.94 28.45
CA PRO A 498 56.16 9.17 29.55
C PRO A 498 57.03 9.09 30.82
N ASP A 499 58.34 9.31 30.72
CA ASP A 499 59.27 9.35 31.85
C ASP A 499 59.34 10.72 32.56
N GLY A 500 58.49 11.67 32.14
CA GLY A 500 58.40 13.01 32.74
C GLY A 500 59.40 14.03 32.19
N LYS A 501 60.25 13.65 31.23
CA LYS A 501 61.06 14.57 30.43
C LYS A 501 60.21 15.34 29.41
N HIS A 502 60.76 16.43 28.91
CA HIS A 502 60.18 17.24 27.85
C HIS A 502 61.22 17.45 26.75
N VAL A 503 60.81 17.36 25.49
CA VAL A 503 61.70 17.47 24.32
C VAL A 503 61.12 18.50 23.35
N TRP A 504 61.99 19.30 22.74
CA TRP A 504 61.66 20.20 21.64
C TRP A 504 62.57 19.95 20.46
N GLU A 505 62.03 20.00 19.24
CA GLU A 505 62.80 19.98 18.00
C GLU A 505 62.69 21.33 17.29
N TRP A 506 63.83 22.01 17.10
CA TRP A 506 63.93 23.33 16.48
C TRP A 506 64.97 23.33 15.35
N SER A 507 64.54 23.70 14.15
CA SER A 507 65.33 23.81 12.92
C SER A 507 65.58 25.30 12.60
N PRO A 508 66.61 25.94 13.19
CA PRO A 508 66.94 27.33 12.90
C PRO A 508 67.30 27.53 11.42
N ARG A 509 66.84 28.66 10.85
CA ARG A 509 67.23 29.07 9.47
C ARG A 509 68.73 29.33 9.33
N GLU A 510 69.39 29.75 10.41
CA GLU A 510 70.82 30.01 10.48
C GLU A 510 71.32 29.56 11.85
N VAL A 511 72.24 28.58 11.88
CA VAL A 511 72.66 27.93 13.13
C VAL A 511 73.85 28.64 13.79
N ALA A 512 74.59 29.45 13.03
CA ALA A 512 75.83 30.12 13.48
C ALA A 512 75.58 31.25 14.51
N GLY A 513 74.36 31.77 14.60
CA GLY A 513 73.97 32.86 15.50
C GLY A 513 73.04 32.47 16.66
N VAL A 514 72.92 31.17 16.98
CA VAL A 514 71.98 30.68 18.00
C VAL A 514 72.38 31.07 19.43
N ASP A 515 71.51 31.82 20.11
CA ASP A 515 71.57 31.96 21.57
C ASP A 515 70.97 30.72 22.25
N PHE A 516 71.86 29.80 22.66
CA PHE A 516 71.50 28.61 23.42
C PHE A 516 70.91 28.93 24.81
N ALA A 517 71.28 30.05 25.44
CA ALA A 517 70.72 30.46 26.72
C ALA A 517 69.28 30.94 26.57
N GLU A 518 68.95 31.66 25.50
CA GLU A 518 67.56 32.00 25.15
C GLU A 518 66.74 30.76 24.80
N LEU A 519 67.28 29.85 23.98
CA LEU A 519 66.63 28.58 23.65
C LEU A 519 66.29 27.75 24.91
N VAL A 520 67.29 27.50 25.77
CA VAL A 520 67.12 26.75 27.02
C VAL A 520 66.16 27.45 27.97
N LYS A 521 66.26 28.78 28.12
CA LYS A 521 65.37 29.57 28.98
C LYS A 521 63.93 29.53 28.49
N THR A 522 63.70 29.59 27.18
CA THR A 522 62.36 29.56 26.58
C THR A 522 61.72 28.18 26.72
N ALA A 523 62.47 27.12 26.39
CA ALA A 523 62.06 25.73 26.63
C ALA A 523 61.73 25.50 28.12
N ALA A 524 62.64 25.87 29.02
CA ALA A 524 62.46 25.71 30.46
C ALA A 524 61.27 26.50 31.01
N THR A 525 61.05 27.74 30.58
CA THR A 525 59.92 28.57 31.06
C THR A 525 58.57 27.98 30.69
N SER A 526 58.47 27.26 29.56
CA SER A 526 57.23 26.59 29.14
C SER A 526 56.81 25.40 30.05
N VAL A 527 57.75 24.84 30.81
CA VAL A 527 57.51 23.71 31.75
C VAL A 527 57.59 24.15 33.22
N LEU A 528 58.48 25.10 33.52
CA LEU A 528 58.74 25.62 34.87
C LEU A 528 58.56 27.15 34.85
N PRO A 529 57.35 27.66 35.16
CA PRO A 529 57.09 29.09 35.20
C PRO A 529 58.03 29.81 36.19
N GLY A 530 58.78 30.79 35.68
CA GLY A 530 59.83 31.48 36.42
C GLY A 530 61.18 30.75 36.43
N ALA A 531 61.48 29.92 35.42
CA ALA A 531 62.79 29.30 35.24
C ALA A 531 63.90 30.36 35.07
N GLN A 532 65.04 30.13 35.72
CA GLN A 532 66.26 30.90 35.55
C GLN A 532 67.42 29.95 35.25
N LEU A 533 68.24 30.29 34.25
CA LEU A 533 69.47 29.57 33.93
C LEU A 533 70.51 29.83 35.02
N THR A 534 70.97 28.76 35.69
CA THR A 534 71.90 28.85 36.84
C THR A 534 73.33 28.47 36.50
N ALA A 535 73.52 27.55 35.56
CA ALA A 535 74.82 27.12 35.07
C ALA A 535 74.65 26.53 33.66
N PHE A 536 75.68 26.63 32.83
CA PHE A 536 75.73 25.98 31.52
C PHE A 536 77.17 25.70 31.08
N GLU A 537 77.32 24.77 30.14
CA GLU A 537 78.55 24.42 29.44
C GLU A 537 78.24 24.23 27.95
N GLN A 538 78.83 25.05 27.09
CA GLN A 538 78.79 24.82 25.64
C GLN A 538 79.94 23.87 25.27
N ARG A 539 79.59 22.70 24.72
CA ARG A 539 80.52 21.59 24.43
C ARG A 539 80.93 21.50 22.96
N ALA A 540 80.11 22.03 22.05
CA ALA A 540 80.40 22.07 20.62
C ALA A 540 79.67 23.24 19.93
N ILE A 541 80.08 23.53 18.70
CA ILE A 541 79.38 24.42 17.78
C ILE A 541 78.58 23.53 16.81
N PRO A 542 77.27 23.79 16.59
CA PRO A 542 76.47 23.02 15.64
C PRO A 542 76.90 23.29 14.19
N GLY A 543 76.74 22.30 13.32
CA GLY A 543 76.93 22.48 11.87
C GLY A 543 75.77 23.22 11.21
N GLU A 544 76.03 23.82 10.05
CA GLU A 544 74.98 24.40 9.20
C GLU A 544 73.92 23.35 8.83
N GLY A 545 72.66 23.77 8.74
CA GLY A 545 71.52 22.89 8.47
C GLY A 545 71.17 21.87 9.58
N SER A 546 71.89 21.88 10.72
CA SER A 546 71.57 20.97 11.83
C SER A 546 70.31 21.37 12.59
N THR A 547 69.55 20.35 13.02
CA THR A 547 68.33 20.52 13.82
C THR A 547 68.67 20.40 15.31
N LEU A 548 68.23 21.34 16.13
CA LEU A 548 68.52 21.39 17.56
C LEU A 548 67.41 20.69 18.36
N VAL A 549 67.76 19.59 19.03
CA VAL A 549 66.88 18.82 19.90
C VAL A 549 67.21 19.13 21.36
N THR A 550 66.30 19.87 22.02
CA THR A 550 66.43 20.27 23.42
C THR A 550 65.68 19.29 24.31
N THR A 551 66.33 18.71 25.31
CA THR A 551 65.74 17.76 26.27
C THR A 551 65.84 18.29 27.69
N LEU A 552 64.71 18.44 28.40
CA LEU A 552 64.62 18.90 29.79
C LEU A 552 64.20 17.74 30.72
N SER A 553 64.96 17.54 31.80
CA SER A 553 64.69 16.55 32.85
C SER A 553 64.50 17.24 34.21
N ARG A 554 63.29 17.15 34.79
CA ARG A 554 62.95 17.81 36.06
C ARG A 554 63.54 17.08 37.27
N HIS A 555 63.97 17.85 38.27
CA HIS A 555 64.50 17.35 39.55
C HIS A 555 64.13 18.32 40.70
N PRO A 556 64.24 17.95 41.99
CA PRO A 556 63.74 18.79 43.09
C PRO A 556 64.26 20.24 43.12
N GLY A 557 65.49 20.51 42.66
CA GLY A 557 66.06 21.86 42.54
C GLY A 557 65.72 22.65 41.26
N GLY A 558 64.88 22.13 40.36
CA GLY A 558 64.63 22.72 39.02
C GLY A 558 64.62 21.70 37.89
N ALA A 559 65.50 21.85 36.89
CA ALA A 559 65.74 20.85 35.85
C ALA A 559 67.15 20.93 35.24
N THR A 560 67.63 19.82 34.68
CA THR A 560 68.71 19.82 33.69
C THR A 560 68.14 19.97 32.28
N VAL A 561 68.87 20.61 31.38
CA VAL A 561 68.48 20.83 29.98
C VAL A 561 69.68 20.59 29.06
N GLN A 562 69.54 19.71 28.09
CA GLN A 562 70.59 19.33 27.14
C GLN A 562 70.14 19.59 25.70
N VAL A 563 70.90 20.40 24.95
CA VAL A 563 70.66 20.67 23.53
C VAL A 563 71.64 19.84 22.69
N HIS A 564 71.09 19.01 21.82
CA HIS A 564 71.84 18.20 20.87
C HIS A 564 71.62 18.72 19.45
N ALA A 565 72.69 18.88 18.66
CA ALA A 565 72.59 19.08 17.22
C ALA A 565 72.43 17.72 16.52
N ARG A 566 71.39 17.61 15.69
CA ARG A 566 71.04 16.46 14.86
C ARG A 566 71.41 16.73 13.40
N ILE A 567 72.21 15.85 12.82
CA ILE A 567 72.50 15.80 11.38
C ILE A 567 72.29 14.36 10.92
N GLY A 568 71.23 14.15 10.13
CA GLY A 568 70.73 12.80 9.82
C GLY A 568 70.32 12.04 11.10
N GLU A 569 70.97 10.91 11.33
CA GLU A 569 70.81 10.07 12.54
C GLU A 569 71.81 10.39 13.66
N SER A 570 72.82 11.24 13.40
CA SER A 570 73.85 11.57 14.39
C SER A 570 73.41 12.70 15.31
N PHE A 571 73.56 12.51 16.62
CA PHE A 571 73.29 13.50 17.66
C PHE A 571 74.58 13.89 18.38
N THR A 572 74.90 15.18 18.45
CA THR A 572 76.05 15.72 19.20
C THR A 572 75.57 16.72 20.24
N LEU A 573 75.90 16.49 21.51
CA LEU A 573 75.59 17.43 22.60
C LEU A 573 76.37 18.74 22.39
N VAL A 574 75.66 19.83 22.08
CA VAL A 574 76.25 21.16 21.86
C VAL A 574 76.22 22.02 23.11
N TYR A 575 75.21 21.86 23.97
CA TYR A 575 75.01 22.69 25.17
C TYR A 575 74.36 21.88 26.30
N ASP A 576 74.93 21.92 27.50
CA ASP A 576 74.39 21.30 28.72
C ASP A 576 74.13 22.40 29.76
N ALA A 577 73.02 22.32 30.52
CA ALA A 577 72.53 23.43 31.33
C ALA A 577 71.73 22.97 32.55
N VAL A 578 71.73 23.81 33.60
CA VAL A 578 70.91 23.65 34.80
C VAL A 578 70.05 24.89 35.00
N VAL A 579 68.74 24.70 35.11
CA VAL A 579 67.76 25.75 35.41
C VAL A 579 67.16 25.54 36.79
N SER A 580 66.96 26.62 37.55
CA SER A 580 66.24 26.62 38.83
C SER A 580 64.94 27.42 38.72
N ARG A 581 64.10 27.38 39.76
CA ARG A 581 62.89 28.21 39.86
C ARG A 581 63.18 29.47 40.67
N ALA A 582 62.84 30.63 40.11
CA ALA A 582 63.05 31.92 40.77
C ALA A 582 62.50 31.95 42.21
N GLY A 583 63.32 32.42 43.15
CA GLY A 583 62.97 32.52 44.57
C GLY A 583 63.52 31.40 45.47
N GLN A 584 64.05 30.30 44.92
CA GLN A 584 64.83 29.32 45.70
C GLN A 584 66.34 29.55 45.52
N GLY A 585 67.02 29.92 46.60
CA GLY A 585 68.48 29.91 46.66
C GLY A 585 69.01 28.48 46.51
N GLY A 586 69.97 28.27 45.62
CA GLY A 586 70.37 26.93 45.16
C GLY A 586 70.99 26.05 46.24
N ALA A 587 70.27 24.99 46.64
CA ALA A 587 70.84 23.87 47.37
C ALA A 587 71.56 22.92 46.40
N LEU A 588 72.78 23.29 46.00
CA LEU A 588 73.64 22.42 45.17
C LEU A 588 74.13 21.21 45.99
N PRO A 589 74.00 19.97 45.48
CA PRO A 589 74.73 18.84 46.04
C PRO A 589 76.23 19.03 45.76
N PHE A 590 77.05 19.00 46.81
CA PHE A 590 78.48 19.30 46.73
C PHE A 590 79.28 18.11 46.14
N ALA A 591 80.11 18.39 45.14
CA ALA A 591 81.18 17.51 44.68
C ALA A 591 82.46 18.32 44.41
N THR A 592 83.26 18.46 45.47
CA THR A 592 84.70 18.82 45.52
C THR A 592 85.43 19.30 44.25
N ALA A 593 85.89 20.57 44.30
CA ALA A 593 87.19 21.12 43.81
C ALA A 593 87.71 20.75 42.38
N ALA A 594 88.24 21.67 41.56
CA ALA A 594 88.47 23.13 41.65
C ALA A 594 88.63 23.70 40.21
N GLY A 595 88.58 24.99 39.92
CA GLY A 595 88.42 26.21 40.73
C GLY A 595 88.59 27.47 39.84
N VAL A 596 88.62 28.69 40.43
CA VAL A 596 88.73 30.01 39.74
C VAL A 596 87.46 30.35 38.90
N ALA A 597 86.51 31.19 39.35
CA ALA A 597 86.54 32.67 39.49
C ALA A 597 86.60 33.42 38.13
N THR A 598 85.92 34.55 37.86
CA THR A 598 85.39 35.63 38.73
C THR A 598 84.12 36.31 38.17
N ASN A 599 83.41 37.04 39.05
CA ASN A 599 82.68 38.33 38.88
C ASN A 599 82.08 38.77 37.52
N GLY A 600 80.83 39.28 37.56
CA GLY A 600 80.27 40.23 36.57
C GLY A 600 78.82 40.62 36.88
N SER A 601 78.43 41.90 36.79
CA SER A 601 77.06 42.35 37.16
C SER A 601 76.57 43.56 36.35
N ALA A 602 75.32 43.48 35.88
CA ALA A 602 74.49 44.57 35.31
C ALA A 602 75.06 45.21 34.00
N VAL A 603 74.37 46.08 33.24
CA VAL A 603 73.19 46.95 33.50
C VAL A 603 72.24 47.05 32.27
N VAL A 604 70.94 46.96 32.57
CA VAL A 604 69.73 47.55 31.94
C VAL A 604 69.87 48.52 30.74
N SER A 605 69.08 48.32 29.67
CA SER A 605 68.22 49.35 29.00
C SER A 605 67.30 48.75 27.92
N ALA A 606 66.36 49.54 27.38
CA ALA A 606 65.22 49.08 26.55
C ALA A 606 64.81 50.07 25.43
N SER A 607 63.74 49.74 24.68
CA SER A 607 63.10 50.51 23.58
C SER A 607 63.84 50.47 22.22
N ALA A 608 63.20 50.53 21.04
CA ALA A 608 61.77 50.67 20.68
C ALA A 608 61.45 49.96 19.34
N ALA A 609 60.18 49.94 18.91
CA ALA A 609 59.73 49.34 17.64
C ALA A 609 59.43 50.37 16.52
N PRO A 610 59.54 49.96 15.25
CA PRO A 610 58.59 50.29 14.16
C PRO A 610 57.99 48.99 13.56
N SER A 611 56.69 48.81 13.30
CA SER A 611 55.73 49.50 12.40
C SER A 611 55.84 49.10 10.91
N HIS A 612 54.73 48.59 10.34
CA HIS A 612 54.62 48.05 8.98
C HIS A 612 54.71 49.10 7.85
N ALA A 613 55.14 48.63 6.66
CA ALA A 613 54.63 49.04 5.35
C ALA A 613 54.67 47.86 4.37
N VAL A 614 53.95 47.93 3.25
CA VAL A 614 53.71 46.82 2.30
C VAL A 614 54.60 46.94 1.05
N ALA A 615 54.96 45.80 0.45
CA ALA A 615 55.40 45.69 -0.95
C ALA A 615 54.58 44.59 -1.65
N VAL A 616 54.33 44.77 -2.95
CA VAL A 616 53.49 43.88 -3.78
C VAL A 616 54.36 42.81 -4.45
N VAL A 617 53.77 41.64 -4.71
CA VAL A 617 54.29 40.64 -5.65
C VAL A 617 53.16 40.35 -6.65
N GLU A 618 53.47 40.40 -7.94
CA GLU A 618 52.57 39.98 -9.01
C GLU A 618 52.68 38.46 -9.16
N GLU A 619 51.56 37.76 -9.29
CA GLU A 619 51.53 36.30 -9.39
C GLU A 619 51.38 35.88 -10.86
N GLU A 620 52.37 35.15 -11.39
CA GLU A 620 52.34 34.63 -12.75
C GLU A 620 51.23 33.59 -12.91
N VAL A 621 50.54 33.57 -14.05
CA VAL A 621 49.46 32.61 -14.33
C VAL A 621 50.05 31.21 -14.56
N PRO A 622 49.74 30.18 -13.73
CA PRO A 622 50.26 28.84 -13.96
C PRO A 622 49.44 28.10 -15.02
N GLU A 623 50.06 27.80 -16.16
CA GLU A 623 49.50 26.88 -17.17
C GLU A 623 49.57 25.41 -16.71
N GLU A 624 48.87 25.05 -15.63
CA GLU A 624 48.49 23.66 -15.35
C GLU A 624 47.35 23.58 -14.32
N ILE A 625 46.12 23.37 -14.76
CA ILE A 625 45.03 22.97 -13.85
C ILE A 625 45.27 21.49 -13.50
N HIS A 626 45.90 21.22 -12.35
CA HIS A 626 46.04 19.86 -11.84
C HIS A 626 44.64 19.22 -11.66
N ASP A 627 44.29 18.29 -12.55
CA ASP A 627 42.99 17.62 -12.59
C ASP A 627 42.84 16.60 -11.45
N ASN A 628 42.48 17.12 -10.28
CA ASN A 628 42.23 16.37 -9.06
C ASN A 628 40.94 15.53 -9.10
N LEU A 629 40.18 15.49 -10.21
CA LEU A 629 39.10 14.53 -10.39
C LEU A 629 39.66 13.14 -10.71
N LEU A 630 40.67 13.07 -11.58
CA LEU A 630 41.29 11.80 -12.01
C LEU A 630 41.95 11.05 -10.84
N SER A 631 42.65 11.78 -9.95
CA SER A 631 43.38 11.20 -8.81
C SER A 631 42.48 10.54 -7.77
N GLY A 632 41.24 11.01 -7.58
CA GLY A 632 40.26 10.44 -6.65
C GLY A 632 39.32 9.39 -7.24
N ALA A 633 39.16 9.34 -8.57
CA ALA A 633 38.19 8.48 -9.24
C ALA A 633 38.73 7.07 -9.57
N GLY A 634 40.05 6.92 -9.75
CA GLY A 634 40.68 5.68 -10.23
C GLY A 634 40.68 5.50 -11.75
N ALA A 635 40.23 6.52 -12.50
CA ALA A 635 40.30 6.57 -13.96
C ALA A 635 41.72 6.99 -14.39
N GLY A 636 42.64 6.02 -14.45
CA GLY A 636 44.01 6.26 -14.92
C GLY A 636 44.13 6.31 -16.45
N ALA A 637 45.01 7.19 -16.95
CA ALA A 637 45.63 7.24 -18.29
C ALA A 637 44.77 7.29 -19.57
N ASP A 638 43.70 6.51 -19.68
CA ASP A 638 42.99 6.24 -20.94
C ASP A 638 41.74 7.11 -21.18
N PHE A 639 41.40 8.03 -20.27
CA PHE A 639 40.22 8.90 -20.37
C PHE A 639 40.41 10.04 -21.40
N LYS A 640 40.46 9.65 -22.68
CA LYS A 640 40.53 10.56 -23.84
C LYS A 640 39.30 11.45 -23.92
N LYS A 641 39.50 12.67 -24.42
CA LYS A 641 38.42 13.60 -24.80
C LYS A 641 37.44 12.95 -25.79
N TRP A 642 36.17 13.35 -25.69
CA TRP A 642 35.11 12.85 -26.57
C TRP A 642 35.30 13.34 -28.02
N SER A 643 34.80 12.57 -28.99
CA SER A 643 34.73 13.02 -30.39
C SER A 643 33.59 12.33 -31.13
N LYS A 644 33.11 12.95 -32.21
CA LYS A 644 31.95 12.46 -33.00
C LYS A 644 32.23 11.13 -33.71
N GLU A 645 33.51 10.82 -33.94
CA GLU A 645 34.02 9.58 -34.54
C GLU A 645 34.13 8.43 -33.55
N SER A 646 34.07 8.70 -32.24
CA SER A 646 34.20 7.68 -31.18
C SER A 646 33.01 6.72 -31.10
N GLY A 647 31.82 7.17 -31.50
CA GLY A 647 30.56 6.46 -31.32
C GLY A 647 30.03 6.44 -29.87
N GLU A 648 30.68 7.12 -28.92
CA GLU A 648 30.22 7.26 -27.54
C GLU A 648 28.98 8.19 -27.48
N PRO A 649 27.81 7.78 -26.95
CA PRO A 649 26.66 8.66 -26.80
C PRO A 649 26.94 9.83 -25.86
N VAL A 650 26.42 11.02 -26.20
CA VAL A 650 26.62 12.26 -25.43
C VAL A 650 26.14 12.08 -23.98
N ILE A 651 24.95 11.51 -23.76
CA ILE A 651 24.43 11.18 -22.42
C ILE A 651 25.33 10.24 -21.61
N ASP A 652 25.96 9.24 -22.23
CA ASP A 652 26.80 8.27 -21.51
C ASP A 652 28.14 8.91 -21.11
N ARG A 653 28.67 9.79 -21.97
CA ARG A 653 29.82 10.63 -21.66
C ARG A 653 29.53 11.63 -20.54
N LEU A 654 28.40 12.33 -20.62
CA LEU A 654 27.93 13.25 -19.56
C LEU A 654 27.75 12.51 -18.22
N ALA A 655 27.10 11.34 -18.24
CA ALA A 655 26.94 10.49 -17.07
C ALA A 655 28.30 10.10 -16.47
N THR A 656 29.31 9.83 -17.30
CA THR A 656 30.67 9.53 -16.84
C THR A 656 31.37 10.74 -16.20
N ILE A 657 31.25 11.94 -16.78
CA ILE A 657 31.79 13.18 -16.19
C ILE A 657 31.15 13.45 -14.81
N VAL A 658 29.83 13.33 -14.71
CA VAL A 658 29.08 13.49 -13.45
C VAL A 658 29.47 12.39 -12.45
N SER A 659 29.57 11.13 -12.87
CA SER A 659 29.90 10.01 -11.98
C SER A 659 31.32 10.10 -11.44
N MET A 660 32.28 10.61 -12.22
CA MET A 660 33.65 10.88 -11.74
C MET A 660 33.66 11.94 -10.63
N ALA A 661 32.93 13.05 -10.82
CA ALA A 661 32.85 14.13 -9.83
C ALA A 661 32.10 13.72 -8.56
N MET A 662 30.99 12.97 -8.68
CA MET A 662 30.19 12.49 -7.55
C MET A 662 30.75 11.21 -6.90
N GLY A 663 31.60 10.47 -7.62
CA GLY A 663 32.16 9.20 -7.17
C GLY A 663 31.29 7.96 -7.38
N TYR A 664 30.28 8.01 -8.25
CA TYR A 664 29.45 6.86 -8.66
C TYR A 664 30.02 6.14 -9.90
N GLU A 665 29.40 5.03 -10.33
CA GLU A 665 29.59 4.54 -11.71
C GLU A 665 28.70 5.34 -12.67
N PRO A 666 29.01 5.42 -13.98
CA PRO A 666 28.17 6.14 -14.95
C PRO A 666 26.73 5.62 -15.00
N GLU A 667 26.55 4.30 -14.82
CA GLU A 667 25.24 3.64 -14.78
C GLU A 667 24.44 3.86 -13.48
N ASP A 668 25.06 4.39 -12.43
CA ASP A 668 24.38 4.70 -11.17
C ASP A 668 23.87 6.17 -11.10
N VAL A 669 24.19 7.00 -12.10
CA VAL A 669 23.74 8.41 -12.17
C VAL A 669 22.34 8.47 -12.82
N PRO A 670 21.29 8.92 -12.10
CA PRO A 670 19.96 9.03 -12.67
C PRO A 670 19.89 10.19 -13.68
N ARG A 671 19.43 9.89 -14.90
CA ARG A 671 19.47 10.83 -16.04
C ARG A 671 18.42 11.94 -15.98
N GLU A 672 17.31 11.68 -15.30
CA GLU A 672 16.10 12.51 -15.26
C GLU A 672 16.02 13.44 -14.04
N VAL A 673 16.80 13.16 -12.99
CA VAL A 673 16.83 13.94 -11.74
C VAL A 673 17.70 15.19 -11.93
N PRO A 674 17.23 16.40 -11.53
CA PRO A 674 18.03 17.62 -11.61
C PRO A 674 19.34 17.50 -10.84
N LEU A 675 20.44 18.04 -11.39
CA LEU A 675 21.76 17.93 -10.78
C LEU A 675 21.82 18.54 -9.37
N ILE A 676 21.03 19.57 -9.06
CA ILE A 676 20.89 20.10 -7.70
C ILE A 676 20.32 19.10 -6.68
N GLU A 677 19.37 18.25 -7.07
CA GLU A 677 18.72 17.27 -6.17
C GLU A 677 19.62 16.07 -5.87
N LEU A 678 20.61 15.83 -6.73
CA LEU A 678 21.71 14.88 -6.51
C LEU A 678 22.68 15.33 -5.39
N GLY A 679 22.46 16.48 -4.76
CA GLY A 679 23.27 16.96 -3.62
C GLY A 679 24.59 17.60 -4.03
N LEU A 680 24.69 18.03 -5.29
CA LEU A 680 25.87 18.70 -5.84
C LEU A 680 26.13 20.06 -5.16
N ASP A 681 27.32 20.22 -4.58
CA ASP A 681 27.80 21.50 -4.10
C ASP A 681 28.30 22.40 -5.25
N SER A 682 28.48 23.69 -4.97
CA SER A 682 28.90 24.67 -5.98
C SER A 682 30.30 24.41 -6.57
N LEU A 683 31.19 23.69 -5.87
CA LEU A 683 32.53 23.35 -6.35
C LEU A 683 32.48 22.15 -7.29
N MET A 684 31.69 21.13 -6.96
CA MET A 684 31.43 19.98 -7.81
C MET A 684 30.66 20.37 -9.08
N ALA A 685 29.69 21.29 -8.99
CA ALA A 685 28.97 21.82 -10.14
C ALA A 685 29.90 22.56 -11.12
N VAL A 686 30.82 23.41 -10.62
CA VAL A 686 31.84 24.08 -11.45
C VAL A 686 32.80 23.06 -12.08
N ARG A 687 33.21 22.02 -11.34
CA ARG A 687 34.07 20.94 -11.89
C ARG A 687 33.41 20.18 -13.04
N ILE A 688 32.13 19.84 -12.92
CA ILE A 688 31.37 19.18 -14.00
C ILE A 688 31.24 20.13 -15.19
N LYS A 689 30.77 21.37 -14.97
CA LYS A 689 30.64 22.41 -16.00
C LYS A 689 31.92 22.53 -16.83
N ASN A 690 33.05 22.83 -16.18
CA ASN A 690 34.33 23.05 -16.85
C ASN A 690 34.82 21.79 -17.60
N ARG A 691 34.48 20.58 -17.13
CA ARG A 691 34.85 19.33 -17.82
C ARG A 691 33.95 19.05 -19.03
N VAL A 692 32.66 19.39 -18.98
CA VAL A 692 31.75 19.32 -20.14
C VAL A 692 32.19 20.29 -21.23
N GLU A 693 32.52 21.53 -20.86
CA GLU A 693 33.09 22.52 -21.78
C GLU A 693 34.36 22.02 -22.46
N PHE A 694 35.29 21.44 -21.69
CA PHE A 694 36.52 20.88 -22.23
C PHE A 694 36.32 19.63 -23.10
N ASP A 695 35.46 18.68 -22.71
CA ASP A 695 35.30 17.42 -23.45
C ASP A 695 34.50 17.59 -24.77
N PHE A 696 33.67 18.62 -24.89
CA PHE A 696 32.80 18.86 -26.06
C PHE A 696 33.10 20.14 -26.85
N ASP A 697 34.19 20.87 -26.53
CA ASP A 697 34.59 22.15 -27.17
C ASP A 697 33.52 23.26 -27.11
N LEU A 698 32.83 23.37 -25.98
CA LEU A 698 31.72 24.32 -25.81
C LEU A 698 32.19 25.65 -25.21
N PRO A 699 31.67 26.81 -25.68
CA PRO A 699 31.88 28.09 -25.01
C PRO A 699 31.16 28.10 -23.64
N PRO A 700 31.58 28.96 -22.68
CA PRO A 700 31.21 28.72 -21.30
C PRO A 700 29.71 28.93 -20.97
N ILE A 701 29.18 28.04 -20.13
CA ILE A 701 27.75 27.86 -19.84
C ILE A 701 27.39 28.50 -18.47
N GLN A 702 26.15 28.97 -18.27
CA GLN A 702 25.68 29.35 -16.93
C GLN A 702 25.76 28.17 -15.95
N LEU A 703 26.37 28.41 -14.79
CA LEU A 703 26.36 27.44 -13.70
C LEU A 703 24.92 27.11 -13.25
N GLN A 704 24.01 28.07 -13.38
CA GLN A 704 22.58 27.90 -13.12
C GLN A 704 21.92 26.91 -14.11
N ALA A 705 22.21 27.06 -15.40
CA ALA A 705 21.66 26.21 -16.46
C ALA A 705 22.08 24.74 -16.30
N VAL A 706 23.33 24.48 -15.87
CA VAL A 706 23.79 23.12 -15.54
C VAL A 706 23.18 22.61 -14.23
N ARG A 707 22.97 23.48 -13.24
CA ARG A 707 22.51 23.10 -11.89
C ARG A 707 21.05 22.68 -11.83
N ASP A 708 20.19 23.41 -12.54
CA ASP A 708 18.73 23.22 -12.50
C ASP A 708 18.21 22.31 -13.64
N ALA A 709 19.13 21.76 -14.45
CA ALA A 709 18.89 20.77 -15.49
C ALA A 709 19.14 19.33 -14.99
N ASN A 710 18.54 18.35 -15.67
CA ASN A 710 18.95 16.94 -15.59
C ASN A 710 19.93 16.59 -16.73
N LEU A 711 20.43 15.35 -16.80
CA LEU A 711 21.43 14.99 -17.81
C LEU A 711 20.85 14.91 -19.24
N LEU A 712 19.55 14.68 -19.41
CA LEU A 712 18.88 14.69 -20.72
C LEU A 712 18.73 16.11 -21.27
N ASP A 713 18.47 17.09 -20.39
CA ASP A 713 18.45 18.51 -20.74
C ASP A 713 19.85 19.01 -21.13
N VAL A 714 20.90 18.57 -20.40
CA VAL A 714 22.30 18.86 -20.76
C VAL A 714 22.70 18.16 -22.06
N GLU A 715 22.28 16.92 -22.31
CA GLU A 715 22.51 16.24 -23.60
C GLU A 715 21.93 17.05 -24.77
N ARG A 716 20.69 17.55 -24.65
CA ARG A 716 20.06 18.39 -25.69
C ARG A 716 20.84 19.66 -25.97
N LEU A 717 21.34 20.33 -24.92
CA LEU A 717 22.21 21.52 -25.04
C LEU A 717 23.50 21.18 -25.80
N VAL A 718 24.18 20.10 -25.40
CA VAL A 718 25.45 19.67 -26.01
C VAL A 718 25.24 19.28 -27.47
N ILE A 719 24.19 18.50 -27.80
CA ILE A 719 23.85 18.14 -29.19
C ILE A 719 23.55 19.39 -30.01
N TYR A 720 22.70 20.30 -29.52
CA TYR A 720 22.36 21.54 -30.23
C TYR A 720 23.61 22.39 -30.55
N ALA A 721 24.53 22.52 -29.59
CA ALA A 721 25.76 23.28 -29.79
C ALA A 721 26.77 22.58 -30.74
N LEU A 722 26.84 21.24 -30.73
CA LEU A 722 27.62 20.44 -31.69
C LEU A 722 27.03 20.44 -33.11
N GLU A 723 25.77 20.84 -33.27
CA GLU A 723 25.10 20.98 -34.57
C GLU A 723 25.05 22.43 -35.08
N ASN A 724 25.13 23.43 -34.18
CA ASN A 724 25.00 24.85 -34.50
C ASN A 724 26.18 25.70 -33.93
N PRO A 725 27.45 25.35 -34.18
CA PRO A 725 28.59 25.98 -33.51
C PRO A 725 28.69 27.48 -33.76
N ASP A 726 28.49 27.93 -35.01
CA ASP A 726 28.59 29.34 -35.40
C ASP A 726 27.55 30.19 -34.65
N ALA A 727 26.29 29.74 -34.58
CA ALA A 727 25.22 30.46 -33.88
C ALA A 727 25.45 30.52 -32.36
N VAL A 728 26.05 29.49 -31.76
CA VAL A 728 26.39 29.47 -30.33
C VAL A 728 27.61 30.37 -30.03
N HIS A 729 28.55 30.52 -30.96
CA HIS A 729 29.61 31.52 -30.88
C HIS A 729 29.09 32.96 -31.07
N GLU A 730 28.20 33.21 -32.05
CA GLU A 730 27.56 34.53 -32.22
C GLU A 730 26.74 34.94 -30.99
N LEU A 731 26.02 34.01 -30.37
CA LEU A 731 25.34 34.23 -29.09
C LEU A 731 26.32 34.52 -27.94
N HIS A 732 27.45 33.83 -27.87
CA HIS A 732 28.50 34.12 -26.88
C HIS A 732 29.06 35.53 -27.07
N ASP A 733 29.45 35.91 -28.28
CA ASP A 733 30.04 37.21 -28.60
C ASP A 733 29.03 38.35 -28.41
N TYR A 734 27.75 38.12 -28.72
CA TYR A 734 26.69 39.09 -28.40
C TYR A 734 26.52 39.27 -26.87
N GLN A 735 26.59 38.18 -26.10
CA GLN A 735 26.54 38.24 -24.63
C GLN A 735 27.83 38.81 -23.99
N GLN A 736 28.92 38.91 -24.77
CA GLN A 736 30.14 39.65 -24.40
C GLN A 736 30.00 41.18 -24.58
N THR A 737 28.96 41.69 -25.24
CA THR A 737 28.78 43.15 -25.42
C THR A 737 28.42 43.88 -24.12
N ASP A 738 28.84 45.15 -24.02
CA ASP A 738 28.49 46.01 -22.89
C ASP A 738 26.98 46.30 -22.82
N GLU A 739 26.27 46.26 -23.95
CA GLU A 739 24.81 46.42 -24.02
C GLU A 739 24.08 45.26 -23.32
N PHE A 740 24.49 44.01 -23.58
CA PHE A 740 23.94 42.84 -22.88
C PHE A 740 24.33 42.84 -21.39
N LYS A 741 25.60 43.16 -21.08
CA LYS A 741 26.13 43.22 -19.71
C LYS A 741 25.46 44.31 -18.85
N ALA A 742 24.90 45.35 -19.46
CA ALA A 742 24.11 46.38 -18.77
C ALA A 742 22.64 46.01 -18.54
N ALA A 743 22.10 45.04 -19.31
CA ALA A 743 20.69 44.63 -19.24
C ALA A 743 20.45 43.40 -18.35
N ALA A 744 21.43 42.50 -18.24
CA ALA A 744 21.29 41.25 -17.49
C ALA A 744 21.43 41.44 -15.95
N PRO A 745 20.61 40.77 -15.12
CA PRO A 745 20.92 40.62 -13.70
C PRO A 745 22.23 39.83 -13.52
N THR A 746 22.98 40.11 -12.45
CA THR A 746 24.40 39.71 -12.31
C THR A 746 24.66 38.19 -12.38
N GLY A 747 25.02 37.70 -13.58
CA GLY A 747 25.44 36.33 -13.85
C GLY A 747 25.07 35.87 -15.26
N GLY A 748 25.90 36.18 -16.28
CA GLY A 748 25.59 35.92 -17.69
C GLY A 748 25.93 34.52 -18.22
N MET A 749 25.67 34.32 -19.52
CA MET A 749 25.99 33.15 -20.40
C MET A 749 24.91 32.04 -20.50
N LEU A 750 24.05 32.07 -21.53
CA LEU A 750 23.02 31.05 -21.87
C LEU A 750 22.15 30.51 -20.70
N SER A 751 20.97 31.09 -20.50
CA SER A 751 19.98 30.64 -19.52
C SER A 751 19.00 29.60 -20.07
N LYS A 752 18.22 28.94 -19.19
CA LYS A 752 17.15 28.01 -19.59
C LYS A 752 16.08 28.65 -20.49
N ALA A 753 15.79 29.94 -20.32
CA ALA A 753 14.81 30.65 -21.14
C ALA A 753 15.30 30.85 -22.58
N ASP A 754 16.61 31.08 -22.76
CA ASP A 754 17.23 31.22 -24.09
C ASP A 754 17.17 29.89 -24.87
N ILE A 755 17.29 28.76 -24.15
CA ILE A 755 17.19 27.40 -24.71
C ILE A 755 15.76 27.10 -25.19
N GLU A 756 14.74 27.41 -24.39
CA GLU A 756 13.33 27.21 -24.78
C GLU A 756 12.93 28.11 -25.96
N ALA A 757 13.48 29.32 -26.05
CA ALA A 757 13.29 30.23 -27.19
C ALA A 757 13.97 29.73 -28.48
N ALA A 758 15.23 29.26 -28.40
CA ALA A 758 15.95 28.74 -29.55
C ALA A 758 15.31 27.47 -30.13
N LEU A 759 14.87 26.54 -29.27
CA LEU A 759 14.23 25.29 -29.67
C LEU A 759 12.84 25.51 -30.30
N THR A 760 12.11 26.55 -29.90
CA THR A 760 10.83 26.90 -30.52
C THR A 760 10.99 27.66 -31.83
N ALA A 761 12.02 28.50 -31.99
CA ALA A 761 12.34 29.18 -33.24
C ALA A 761 12.72 28.21 -34.38
N GLY A 762 13.48 27.15 -34.07
CA GLY A 762 13.92 26.15 -35.05
C GLY A 762 12.81 25.33 -35.72
N ALA A 763 11.57 25.42 -35.23
CA ALA A 763 10.40 24.71 -35.77
C ALA A 763 9.56 25.55 -36.77
N ALA A 764 9.95 26.81 -37.05
CA ALA A 764 9.02 27.83 -37.57
C ALA A 764 9.45 28.57 -38.86
N GLU A 765 10.06 27.89 -39.85
CA GLU A 765 10.15 28.44 -41.21
C GLU A 765 8.95 28.04 -42.09
N SER A 766 7.90 28.87 -42.13
CA SER A 766 7.27 29.36 -43.38
C SER A 766 5.97 30.18 -43.17
N VAL A 767 5.71 31.07 -44.14
CA VAL A 767 4.49 31.88 -44.38
C VAL A 767 4.28 33.11 -43.45
N PRO A 768 4.16 34.35 -43.99
CA PRO A 768 3.99 35.59 -43.22
C PRO A 768 2.57 36.20 -43.23
N ALA A 769 2.25 37.00 -42.20
CA ALA A 769 1.23 38.08 -42.13
C ALA A 769 -0.27 37.69 -42.39
N GLU A 770 -1.32 38.33 -41.86
CA GLU A 770 -1.57 39.57 -41.08
C GLU A 770 -2.94 39.35 -40.32
N VAL A 771 -3.58 40.19 -39.48
CA VAL A 771 -3.49 41.63 -39.17
C VAL A 771 -3.28 41.88 -37.63
N PRO A 772 -4.17 42.41 -36.73
CA PRO A 772 -3.74 42.89 -35.40
C PRO A 772 -4.38 42.18 -34.17
N ALA A 773 -4.05 42.65 -32.97
CA ALA A 773 -4.65 42.30 -31.68
C ALA A 773 -5.65 43.34 -31.13
N ALA A 774 -6.35 43.00 -30.04
CA ALA A 774 -7.13 43.93 -29.22
C ALA A 774 -6.94 43.62 -27.71
N GLU A 775 -6.88 44.65 -26.87
CA GLU A 775 -6.60 44.55 -25.43
C GLU A 775 -7.86 44.23 -24.58
N PRO A 776 -7.70 43.69 -23.36
CA PRO A 776 -8.81 43.28 -22.50
C PRO A 776 -9.42 44.44 -21.69
N ALA A 777 -10.68 44.28 -21.29
CA ALA A 777 -11.34 45.13 -20.31
C ALA A 777 -12.06 44.28 -19.25
N ALA A 778 -11.97 44.69 -17.98
CA ALA A 778 -12.79 44.16 -16.90
C ALA A 778 -14.11 44.95 -16.79
N ASP A 779 -15.13 44.39 -16.12
CA ASP A 779 -15.53 44.83 -14.76
C ASP A 779 -16.80 44.09 -14.26
N SER A 780 -17.12 44.30 -12.99
CA SER A 780 -18.43 44.16 -12.31
C SER A 780 -18.86 42.79 -11.76
N ALA A 781 -19.52 42.89 -10.60
CA ALA A 781 -20.02 41.80 -9.76
C ALA A 781 -21.46 42.14 -9.28
N PRO A 782 -22.16 41.31 -8.48
CA PRO A 782 -23.62 41.19 -8.55
C PRO A 782 -24.44 42.14 -7.66
N PRO A 783 -25.75 42.28 -7.92
CA PRO A 783 -26.73 42.78 -6.96
C PRO A 783 -27.20 41.69 -5.98
N ALA A 784 -27.61 42.10 -4.78
CA ALA A 784 -28.26 41.25 -3.79
C ALA A 784 -29.56 41.90 -3.28
N ILE A 785 -30.56 41.09 -2.94
CA ILE A 785 -31.78 41.50 -2.22
C ILE A 785 -32.07 40.43 -1.16
N ALA A 786 -32.52 40.85 0.02
CA ALA A 786 -32.83 39.97 1.15
C ALA A 786 -34.23 40.22 1.71
N GLN A 787 -34.84 39.21 2.33
CA GLN A 787 -35.89 39.41 3.33
C GLN A 787 -36.00 38.22 4.31
N GLU A 788 -36.72 38.43 5.41
CA GLU A 788 -36.63 37.64 6.64
C GLU A 788 -37.68 36.51 6.75
N ALA A 789 -37.55 35.69 7.81
CA ALA A 789 -38.27 34.43 7.98
C ALA A 789 -39.67 34.55 8.60
N THR A 790 -40.54 33.57 8.28
CA THR A 790 -41.73 33.22 9.08
C THR A 790 -41.84 31.71 9.23
N ILE A 791 -42.03 31.22 10.46
CA ILE A 791 -42.11 29.78 10.78
C ILE A 791 -43.57 29.42 11.12
N SER A 792 -44.30 28.77 10.19
CA SER A 792 -45.62 28.17 10.50
C SER A 792 -46.18 27.13 9.50
N ALA A 793 -45.44 26.73 8.45
CA ALA A 793 -46.02 26.00 7.31
C ALA A 793 -45.91 24.46 7.33
N GLU A 794 -44.88 23.90 7.96
CA GLU A 794 -44.44 22.50 7.71
C GLU A 794 -45.45 21.42 8.10
N THR A 795 -46.38 21.70 9.03
CA THR A 795 -47.40 20.73 9.44
C THR A 795 -48.54 20.55 8.43
N SER A 796 -48.70 21.45 7.44
CA SER A 796 -49.76 21.30 6.43
C SER A 796 -49.35 20.48 5.21
N GLU A 797 -48.06 20.47 4.84
CA GLU A 797 -47.60 19.75 3.65
C GLU A 797 -47.37 18.26 3.96
N LEU A 798 -46.87 17.90 5.15
CA LEU A 798 -46.80 16.49 5.56
C LEU A 798 -48.17 15.79 5.57
N ALA A 799 -49.23 16.51 5.95
CA ALA A 799 -50.59 15.97 5.94
C ALA A 799 -51.12 15.68 4.52
N LYS A 800 -50.78 16.54 3.54
CA LYS A 800 -51.10 16.30 2.13
C LYS A 800 -50.24 15.19 1.53
N ALA A 801 -48.95 15.15 1.84
CA ALA A 801 -48.03 14.10 1.38
C ALA A 801 -48.46 12.71 1.91
N ALA A 802 -48.95 12.63 3.16
CA ALA A 802 -49.51 11.40 3.70
C ALA A 802 -50.81 10.97 2.99
N ALA A 803 -51.70 11.91 2.66
CA ALA A 803 -52.91 11.63 1.90
C ALA A 803 -52.60 11.16 0.45
N ALA A 804 -51.59 11.75 -0.19
CA ALA A 804 -51.11 11.36 -1.52
C ALA A 804 -50.40 10.00 -1.56
N MET A 805 -50.17 9.34 -0.41
CA MET A 805 -49.60 7.99 -0.31
C MET A 805 -50.64 6.88 -0.05
N ASN A 806 -51.95 7.18 -0.10
CA ASN A 806 -52.96 6.11 -0.14
C ASN A 806 -52.85 5.34 -1.47
N GLN A 807 -52.79 4.01 -1.42
CA GLN A 807 -52.66 3.15 -2.61
C GLN A 807 -53.84 3.32 -3.57
N GLU A 808 -55.01 3.67 -3.06
CA GLU A 808 -56.23 3.99 -3.82
C GLU A 808 -56.00 5.17 -4.79
N ALA A 809 -55.42 6.28 -4.30
CA ALA A 809 -55.08 7.45 -5.10
C ALA A 809 -53.91 7.19 -6.07
N ILE A 810 -52.99 6.28 -5.71
CA ILE A 810 -51.90 5.84 -6.59
C ILE A 810 -52.44 4.98 -7.74
N ALA A 811 -53.41 4.10 -7.48
CA ALA A 811 -54.06 3.29 -8.51
C ALA A 811 -54.92 4.15 -9.45
N GLU A 812 -55.69 5.11 -8.92
CA GLU A 812 -56.48 6.06 -9.71
C GLU A 812 -55.60 6.95 -10.61
N ALA A 813 -54.40 7.31 -10.16
CA ALA A 813 -53.42 8.07 -10.95
C ALA A 813 -52.66 7.24 -12.00
N LEU A 814 -52.54 5.91 -11.82
CA LEU A 814 -51.79 5.02 -12.71
C LEU A 814 -52.67 4.18 -13.64
N ASN A 815 -53.99 4.15 -13.41
CA ASN A 815 -54.98 3.45 -14.24
C ASN A 815 -54.68 1.94 -14.42
N ALA A 816 -54.29 1.28 -13.32
CA ALA A 816 -53.85 -0.12 -13.29
C ALA A 816 -54.66 -0.96 -12.29
N ASP A 817 -55.07 -2.17 -12.69
CA ASP A 817 -55.85 -3.08 -11.83
C ASP A 817 -55.04 -3.58 -10.62
N VAL A 818 -55.60 -3.43 -9.41
CA VAL A 818 -54.98 -3.91 -8.16
C VAL A 818 -55.47 -5.34 -7.85
N PRO A 819 -54.58 -6.35 -7.83
CA PRO A 819 -54.98 -7.74 -7.60
C PRO A 819 -55.26 -8.06 -6.12
N PRO A 820 -55.99 -9.15 -5.82
CA PRO A 820 -56.34 -9.58 -4.46
C PRO A 820 -55.15 -9.80 -3.51
N ARG A 821 -55.10 -8.99 -2.45
CA ARG A 821 -53.98 -8.86 -1.49
C ARG A 821 -53.93 -10.02 -0.51
N ASP A 822 -55.08 -10.40 0.08
CA ASP A 822 -55.18 -11.45 1.10
C ASP A 822 -56.00 -12.68 0.68
N ALA A 823 -56.16 -13.64 1.60
CA ALA A 823 -56.87 -14.89 1.35
C ALA A 823 -58.40 -14.72 1.21
N ALA A 824 -59.00 -13.79 1.96
CA ALA A 824 -60.43 -13.51 1.89
C ALA A 824 -60.78 -12.77 0.60
N GLU A 825 -59.96 -11.80 0.19
CA GLU A 825 -60.06 -11.12 -1.11
C GLU A 825 -59.86 -12.11 -2.27
N ARG A 826 -58.88 -13.03 -2.18
CA ARG A 826 -58.69 -14.08 -3.21
C ARG A 826 -59.90 -15.02 -3.29
N VAL A 827 -60.51 -15.37 -2.17
CA VAL A 827 -61.75 -16.17 -2.13
C VAL A 827 -62.93 -15.40 -2.71
N ALA A 828 -63.10 -14.11 -2.36
CA ALA A 828 -64.14 -13.24 -2.89
C ALA A 828 -64.01 -13.05 -4.41
N PHE A 829 -62.83 -12.65 -4.88
CA PHE A 829 -62.52 -12.43 -6.30
C PHE A 829 -62.77 -13.67 -7.16
N ALA A 830 -62.22 -14.82 -6.75
CA ALA A 830 -62.37 -16.08 -7.48
C ALA A 830 -63.82 -16.59 -7.42
N THR A 831 -64.53 -16.41 -6.31
CA THR A 831 -65.96 -16.78 -6.22
C THR A 831 -66.83 -15.88 -7.10
N TRP A 832 -66.54 -14.57 -7.16
CA TRP A 832 -67.22 -13.64 -8.07
C TRP A 832 -67.07 -14.06 -9.52
N ALA A 833 -65.83 -14.21 -10.00
CA ALA A 833 -65.54 -14.54 -11.39
C ALA A 833 -66.11 -15.91 -11.81
N ILE A 834 -66.20 -16.88 -10.89
CA ILE A 834 -66.78 -18.21 -11.19
C ILE A 834 -68.32 -18.18 -11.25
N VAL A 835 -69.00 -17.33 -10.47
CA VAL A 835 -70.48 -17.32 -10.38
C VAL A 835 -71.12 -16.32 -11.35
N THR A 836 -70.47 -15.18 -11.61
CA THR A 836 -70.92 -14.20 -12.61
C THR A 836 -70.41 -14.50 -14.02
N GLY A 837 -69.27 -15.17 -14.14
CA GLY A 837 -68.58 -15.41 -15.41
C GLY A 837 -67.66 -14.27 -15.86
N GLU A 838 -67.63 -13.14 -15.13
CA GLU A 838 -66.84 -11.95 -15.48
C GLU A 838 -65.83 -11.61 -14.38
N SER A 839 -64.62 -11.20 -14.78
CA SER A 839 -63.58 -10.77 -13.84
C SER A 839 -63.92 -9.37 -13.28
N PRO A 840 -63.79 -9.13 -11.95
CA PRO A 840 -63.91 -7.78 -11.37
C PRO A 840 -62.87 -6.77 -11.88
N GLY A 841 -61.72 -7.23 -12.41
CA GLY A 841 -60.55 -6.39 -12.68
C GLY A 841 -59.77 -6.13 -11.39
N SER A 842 -59.77 -4.89 -10.92
CA SER A 842 -59.23 -4.44 -9.63
C SER A 842 -60.12 -4.84 -8.44
N ILE A 843 -59.55 -5.03 -7.25
CA ILE A 843 -60.35 -5.23 -6.03
C ILE A 843 -61.21 -4.02 -5.63
N PHE A 844 -60.83 -2.82 -6.09
CA PHE A 844 -61.52 -1.55 -5.85
C PHE A 844 -62.62 -1.24 -6.88
N ASN A 845 -62.74 -2.02 -7.95
CA ASN A 845 -63.73 -1.77 -8.99
C ASN A 845 -65.16 -1.93 -8.45
N ALA A 846 -66.04 -0.99 -8.81
CA ALA A 846 -67.44 -1.01 -8.43
C ALA A 846 -68.15 -2.21 -9.07
N LEU A 847 -68.71 -3.09 -8.23
CA LEU A 847 -69.33 -4.33 -8.69
C LEU A 847 -70.68 -4.08 -9.39
N PRO A 848 -70.97 -4.79 -10.50
CA PRO A 848 -72.27 -4.69 -11.16
C PRO A 848 -73.38 -5.26 -10.26
N LYS A 849 -74.59 -4.69 -10.38
CA LYS A 849 -75.74 -5.13 -9.59
C LYS A 849 -76.19 -6.52 -10.02
N ILE A 850 -76.01 -7.49 -9.12
CA ILE A 850 -76.46 -8.88 -9.25
C ILE A 850 -77.94 -9.04 -8.88
N ASP A 851 -78.57 -10.11 -9.37
CA ASP A 851 -79.91 -10.52 -8.96
C ASP A 851 -79.88 -11.42 -7.71
N ASP A 852 -81.05 -11.65 -7.10
CA ASP A 852 -81.19 -12.44 -5.88
C ASP A 852 -80.61 -13.86 -6.05
N ALA A 853 -80.88 -14.50 -7.18
CA ALA A 853 -80.41 -15.86 -7.49
C ALA A 853 -78.89 -15.96 -7.76
N THR A 854 -78.22 -14.86 -8.09
CA THR A 854 -76.76 -14.78 -8.20
C THR A 854 -76.14 -14.48 -6.84
N ALA A 855 -76.76 -13.60 -6.05
CA ALA A 855 -76.35 -13.31 -4.67
C ALA A 855 -76.42 -14.55 -3.76
N GLU A 856 -77.47 -15.37 -3.88
CA GLU A 856 -77.60 -16.64 -3.16
C GLU A 856 -76.46 -17.63 -3.52
N LYS A 857 -76.11 -17.77 -4.80
CA LYS A 857 -75.01 -18.66 -5.25
C LYS A 857 -73.64 -18.16 -4.79
N LEU A 858 -73.42 -16.85 -4.77
CA LEU A 858 -72.21 -16.24 -4.21
C LEU A 858 -72.14 -16.50 -2.70
N ALA A 859 -73.22 -16.22 -1.96
CA ALA A 859 -73.34 -16.46 -0.52
C ALA A 859 -73.10 -17.92 -0.14
N GLU A 860 -73.71 -18.88 -0.84
CA GLU A 860 -73.49 -20.31 -0.65
C GLU A 860 -72.02 -20.67 -0.87
N ARG A 861 -71.43 -20.23 -1.99
CA ARG A 861 -70.05 -20.57 -2.39
C ARG A 861 -68.98 -19.90 -1.52
N LEU A 862 -69.28 -18.74 -0.93
CA LEU A 862 -68.44 -18.09 0.08
C LEU A 862 -68.58 -18.77 1.44
N SER A 863 -69.80 -19.14 1.85
CA SER A 863 -70.06 -19.89 3.10
C SER A 863 -69.43 -21.29 3.08
N GLN A 864 -69.29 -21.92 1.91
CA GLN A 864 -68.53 -23.17 1.73
C GLN A 864 -66.99 -22.99 1.84
N ARG A 865 -66.49 -21.75 1.97
CA ARG A 865 -65.06 -21.39 1.93
C ARG A 865 -64.59 -20.55 3.13
N ALA A 866 -65.50 -20.14 4.00
CA ALA A 866 -65.22 -19.53 5.30
C ALA A 866 -65.77 -20.44 6.42
N ASP A 867 -65.28 -20.28 7.65
CA ASP A 867 -65.75 -21.06 8.80
C ASP A 867 -67.07 -20.50 9.38
N GLY A 868 -68.00 -20.05 8.52
CA GLY A 868 -69.29 -19.50 8.92
C GLY A 868 -70.20 -19.03 7.77
N GLU A 869 -71.51 -18.96 8.06
CA GLU A 869 -72.57 -18.58 7.11
C GLU A 869 -72.54 -17.08 6.76
N ILE A 870 -72.47 -16.76 5.46
CA ILE A 870 -72.49 -15.42 4.89
C ILE A 870 -73.82 -15.24 4.14
N PRO A 871 -74.71 -14.32 4.56
CA PRO A 871 -76.03 -14.17 3.95
C PRO A 871 -75.99 -13.40 2.62
N ALA A 872 -76.92 -13.70 1.71
CA ALA A 872 -77.00 -13.08 0.38
C ALA A 872 -77.16 -11.55 0.42
N GLU A 873 -77.76 -10.99 1.47
CA GLU A 873 -77.87 -9.53 1.62
C GLU A 873 -76.52 -8.86 1.92
N GLU A 874 -75.62 -9.48 2.69
CA GLU A 874 -74.26 -8.96 2.91
C GLU A 874 -73.46 -8.96 1.59
N VAL A 875 -73.69 -9.94 0.71
CA VAL A 875 -73.09 -10.00 -0.63
C VAL A 875 -73.62 -8.90 -1.55
N LYS A 876 -74.93 -8.60 -1.53
CA LYS A 876 -75.54 -7.50 -2.31
C LYS A 876 -75.10 -6.11 -1.86
N LEU A 877 -74.76 -5.96 -0.58
CA LEU A 877 -74.37 -4.68 0.03
C LEU A 877 -72.89 -4.33 -0.16
N ALA A 878 -72.04 -5.28 -0.58
CA ALA A 878 -70.63 -5.03 -0.86
C ALA A 878 -70.43 -4.30 -2.21
N PRO A 879 -69.93 -3.05 -2.22
CA PRO A 879 -69.73 -2.29 -3.47
C PRO A 879 -68.49 -2.74 -4.28
N THR A 880 -67.54 -3.43 -3.64
CA THR A 880 -66.22 -3.78 -4.19
C THR A 880 -65.80 -5.18 -3.72
N ILE A 881 -64.80 -5.79 -4.36
CA ILE A 881 -64.24 -7.08 -3.89
C ILE A 881 -63.51 -6.92 -2.56
N GLU A 882 -62.92 -5.76 -2.28
CA GLU A 882 -62.37 -5.44 -0.96
C GLU A 882 -63.45 -5.54 0.14
N ALA A 883 -64.61 -4.91 -0.06
CA ALA A 883 -65.71 -4.96 0.90
C ALA A 883 -66.31 -6.37 1.04
N LEU A 884 -66.41 -7.13 -0.05
CA LEU A 884 -66.83 -8.54 -0.01
C LEU A 884 -65.76 -9.42 0.69
N GLY A 885 -64.48 -9.06 0.53
CA GLY A 885 -63.36 -9.63 1.25
C GLY A 885 -63.46 -9.42 2.75
N GLU A 886 -63.89 -8.25 3.23
CA GLU A 886 -64.11 -7.98 4.65
C GLU A 886 -65.19 -8.90 5.27
N VAL A 887 -66.33 -9.04 4.57
CA VAL A 887 -67.40 -9.96 4.97
C VAL A 887 -66.86 -11.39 5.13
N VAL A 888 -66.09 -11.87 4.15
CA VAL A 888 -65.44 -13.19 4.18
C VAL A 888 -64.40 -13.29 5.31
N ARG A 889 -63.53 -12.28 5.48
CA ARG A 889 -62.44 -12.25 6.47
C ARG A 889 -62.99 -12.40 7.89
N SER A 890 -64.09 -11.69 8.20
CA SER A 890 -64.78 -11.78 9.50
C SER A 890 -65.18 -13.20 9.91
N ARG A 891 -65.41 -14.10 8.94
CA ARG A 891 -65.82 -15.50 9.17
C ARG A 891 -64.70 -16.51 8.91
N LEU A 892 -63.57 -16.09 8.36
CA LEU A 892 -62.37 -16.91 8.14
C LEU A 892 -61.43 -16.89 9.37
N GLU A 893 -61.65 -15.96 10.30
CA GLU A 893 -60.79 -15.73 11.48
C GLU A 893 -61.48 -16.04 12.82
N ALA A 894 -62.79 -16.32 12.81
CA ALA A 894 -63.60 -16.56 13.99
C ALA A 894 -63.34 -17.93 14.66
N GLY A 895 -62.37 -18.00 15.59
CA GLY A 895 -62.32 -19.05 16.61
C GLY A 895 -60.99 -19.75 16.91
N LYS A 896 -59.87 -19.36 16.26
CA LYS A 896 -58.54 -19.99 16.49
C LYS A 896 -57.43 -19.03 17.02
N ILE A 897 -57.76 -17.78 17.35
CA ILE A 897 -56.79 -16.73 17.73
C ILE A 897 -56.93 -16.37 19.22
N ASP A 898 -55.82 -16.35 19.95
CA ASP A 898 -55.70 -15.76 21.30
C ASP A 898 -54.82 -14.50 21.23
N GLY A 899 -55.43 -13.33 21.43
CA GLY A 899 -54.79 -12.03 21.18
C GLY A 899 -54.39 -11.86 19.71
N PHE A 900 -53.12 -12.10 19.41
CA PHE A 900 -52.56 -12.11 18.05
C PHE A 900 -51.85 -13.44 17.70
N VAL A 901 -52.05 -14.49 18.50
CA VAL A 901 -51.44 -15.81 18.30
C VAL A 901 -52.50 -16.81 17.85
N ARG A 902 -52.39 -17.29 16.61
CA ARG A 902 -53.19 -18.42 16.10
C ARG A 902 -52.51 -19.74 16.47
N THR A 903 -53.18 -20.62 17.19
CA THR A 903 -52.64 -21.98 17.42
C THR A 903 -52.99 -22.86 16.23
N LEU A 904 -51.98 -23.27 15.45
CA LEU A 904 -52.14 -24.16 14.30
C LEU A 904 -51.98 -25.64 14.72
N ALA A 905 -51.06 -25.93 15.64
CA ALA A 905 -50.97 -27.22 16.33
C ALA A 905 -50.58 -27.00 17.80
N PRO A 906 -51.42 -27.38 18.79
CA PRO A 906 -51.14 -27.16 20.21
C PRO A 906 -49.99 -28.05 20.69
N ARG A 907 -49.23 -27.57 21.68
CA ARG A 907 -48.18 -28.37 22.33
C ARG A 907 -48.80 -29.44 23.22
N GLN A 908 -48.58 -30.71 22.89
CA GLN A 908 -48.96 -31.83 23.75
C GLN A 908 -48.23 -31.77 25.10
N GLU A 909 -48.93 -32.10 26.18
CA GLU A 909 -48.40 -32.03 27.54
C GLU A 909 -47.24 -33.02 27.73
N GLY A 910 -46.13 -32.55 28.33
CA GLY A 910 -44.89 -33.31 28.44
C GLY A 910 -44.00 -33.35 27.19
N SER A 911 -44.47 -32.90 26.01
CA SER A 911 -43.67 -32.93 24.78
C SER A 911 -42.45 -32.00 24.84
N THR A 912 -41.28 -32.53 24.48
CA THR A 912 -40.00 -31.81 24.31
C THR A 912 -39.76 -31.32 22.88
N ALA A 913 -40.69 -31.58 21.95
CA ALA A 913 -40.56 -31.15 20.56
C ALA A 913 -40.42 -29.62 20.45
N VAL A 914 -39.52 -29.16 19.56
CA VAL A 914 -39.27 -27.74 19.32
C VAL A 914 -40.50 -27.14 18.63
N PRO A 915 -41.15 -26.11 19.21
CA PRO A 915 -42.28 -25.46 18.58
C PRO A 915 -41.85 -24.66 17.35
N VAL A 916 -42.63 -24.73 16.28
CA VAL A 916 -42.45 -23.94 15.07
C VAL A 916 -43.28 -22.66 15.18
N PHE A 917 -42.66 -21.50 14.96
CA PHE A 917 -43.34 -20.21 14.92
C PHE A 917 -43.38 -19.70 13.47
N VAL A 918 -44.56 -19.26 13.02
CA VAL A 918 -44.78 -18.78 11.64
C VAL A 918 -45.38 -17.38 11.62
N PHE A 919 -44.99 -16.60 10.62
CA PHE A 919 -45.41 -15.22 10.39
C PHE A 919 -45.63 -15.05 8.89
N HIS A 920 -46.71 -14.40 8.46
CA HIS A 920 -46.94 -14.13 7.04
C HIS A 920 -46.23 -12.82 6.63
N PRO A 921 -45.29 -12.81 5.65
CA PRO A 921 -44.49 -11.62 5.34
C PRO A 921 -45.32 -10.42 4.89
N ALA A 922 -46.32 -10.65 4.03
CA ALA A 922 -47.26 -9.60 3.60
C ALA A 922 -48.37 -9.28 4.63
N GLY A 923 -48.34 -9.85 5.84
CA GLY A 923 -49.33 -9.60 6.89
C GLY A 923 -50.73 -10.22 6.67
N GLY A 924 -50.87 -11.19 5.76
CA GLY A 924 -52.07 -12.02 5.64
C GLY A 924 -52.15 -13.10 6.73
N SER A 925 -53.23 -13.89 6.78
CA SER A 925 -53.36 -14.90 7.83
C SER A 925 -52.34 -16.05 7.72
N THR A 926 -51.80 -16.44 8.88
CA THR A 926 -50.90 -17.58 9.07
C THR A 926 -51.52 -18.96 8.81
N VAL A 927 -52.84 -19.05 8.56
CA VAL A 927 -53.51 -20.29 8.12
C VAL A 927 -52.88 -20.88 6.85
N VAL A 928 -52.25 -20.06 5.99
CA VAL A 928 -51.52 -20.54 4.81
C VAL A 928 -50.40 -21.55 5.12
N TYR A 929 -49.95 -21.62 6.38
CA TYR A 929 -48.94 -22.56 6.86
C TYR A 929 -49.51 -23.86 7.46
N GLU A 930 -50.83 -23.98 7.66
CA GLU A 930 -51.49 -25.21 8.17
C GLU A 930 -51.16 -26.46 7.31
N PRO A 931 -50.98 -26.39 5.98
CA PRO A 931 -50.47 -27.51 5.17
C PRO A 931 -49.06 -28.01 5.53
N LEU A 932 -48.20 -27.18 6.15
CA LEU A 932 -46.86 -27.60 6.59
C LEU A 932 -46.92 -28.60 7.74
N LEU A 933 -48.02 -28.66 8.51
CA LEU A 933 -48.22 -29.67 9.56
C LEU A 933 -48.13 -31.10 9.00
N LYS A 934 -48.48 -31.30 7.71
CA LYS A 934 -48.37 -32.59 7.00
C LYS A 934 -46.94 -32.94 6.56
N ARG A 935 -45.97 -32.05 6.77
CA ARG A 935 -44.54 -32.23 6.43
C ARG A 935 -43.62 -32.16 7.66
N LEU A 936 -44.16 -31.79 8.82
CA LEU A 936 -43.42 -31.80 10.10
C LEU A 936 -43.57 -33.15 10.80
N PRO A 937 -42.66 -33.52 11.72
CA PRO A 937 -42.82 -34.69 12.57
C PRO A 937 -44.14 -34.65 13.35
N GLU A 938 -44.81 -35.79 13.48
CA GLU A 938 -46.10 -35.89 14.16
C GLU A 938 -45.99 -35.41 15.63
N GLY A 939 -46.94 -34.57 16.05
CA GLY A 939 -46.91 -33.93 17.38
C GLY A 939 -46.02 -32.67 17.51
N THR A 940 -45.42 -32.18 16.42
CA THR A 940 -44.71 -30.89 16.40
C THR A 940 -45.69 -29.74 16.69
N PRO A 941 -45.47 -28.91 17.73
CA PRO A 941 -46.33 -27.74 17.99
C PRO A 941 -46.08 -26.64 16.95
N MET A 942 -47.14 -25.93 16.54
CA MET A 942 -47.04 -24.79 15.63
C MET A 942 -47.95 -23.63 16.07
N PHE A 943 -47.37 -22.43 16.12
CA PHE A 943 -48.07 -21.19 16.45
C PHE A 943 -47.82 -20.15 15.36
N GLY A 944 -48.88 -19.61 14.80
CA GLY A 944 -48.84 -18.46 13.91
C GLY A 944 -49.02 -17.16 14.69
N PHE A 945 -48.34 -16.10 14.26
CA PHE A 945 -48.59 -14.74 14.72
C PHE A 945 -49.30 -13.94 13.63
N GLU A 946 -50.50 -13.48 13.93
CA GLU A 946 -51.34 -12.72 13.01
C GLU A 946 -51.01 -11.23 13.05
N ARG A 947 -51.39 -10.53 11.97
CA ARG A 947 -51.32 -9.07 11.90
C ARG A 947 -52.27 -8.46 12.95
N VAL A 948 -51.78 -7.42 13.62
CA VAL A 948 -52.61 -6.52 14.43
C VAL A 948 -52.73 -5.19 13.71
N GLU A 949 -53.90 -4.55 13.80
CA GLU A 949 -54.21 -3.26 13.18
C GLU A 949 -53.65 -2.08 13.98
N GLY A 950 -53.54 -0.90 13.35
CA GLY A 950 -53.12 0.36 13.99
C GLY A 950 -51.71 0.87 13.61
N THR A 951 -51.30 1.98 14.22
CA THR A 951 -50.01 2.64 13.95
C THR A 951 -48.81 1.77 14.33
N ILE A 952 -47.60 2.13 13.86
CA ILE A 952 -46.38 1.38 14.19
C ILE A 952 -46.10 1.45 15.70
N GLU A 953 -46.35 2.60 16.33
CA GLU A 953 -46.19 2.86 17.75
C GLU A 953 -47.21 2.12 18.63
N GLU A 954 -48.41 1.83 18.12
CA GLU A 954 -49.43 1.03 18.81
C GLU A 954 -49.11 -0.45 18.71
N ARG A 955 -48.82 -0.96 17.50
CA ARG A 955 -48.42 -2.35 17.26
C ARG A 955 -47.18 -2.72 18.09
N GLY A 956 -46.14 -1.88 18.07
CA GLY A 956 -44.93 -2.07 18.88
C GLY A 956 -45.17 -2.03 20.40
N ARG A 957 -46.22 -1.36 20.86
CA ARG A 957 -46.58 -1.28 22.29
C ARG A 957 -47.34 -2.50 22.77
N GLN A 958 -48.27 -3.01 21.96
CA GLN A 958 -49.08 -4.20 22.30
C GLN A 958 -48.20 -5.47 22.34
N VAL A 959 -47.37 -5.69 21.31
CA VAL A 959 -46.42 -6.82 21.25
C VAL A 959 -45.52 -6.86 22.50
N ARG A 960 -44.99 -5.72 22.93
CA ARG A 960 -44.13 -5.65 24.13
C ARG A 960 -44.88 -6.03 25.41
N THR A 961 -46.14 -5.61 25.53
CA THR A 961 -46.94 -5.80 26.75
C THR A 961 -47.32 -7.27 26.98
N GLN A 962 -47.54 -8.05 25.92
CA GLN A 962 -47.85 -9.50 26.02
C GLN A 962 -46.60 -10.39 26.05
N ALA A 963 -45.46 -9.95 25.46
CA ALA A 963 -44.17 -10.62 25.63
C ALA A 963 -43.71 -10.64 27.11
N ASP A 964 -43.83 -9.50 27.81
CA ASP A 964 -43.53 -9.40 29.25
C ASP A 964 -44.44 -10.31 30.12
N GLY A 965 -45.63 -10.65 29.63
CA GLY A 965 -46.57 -11.57 30.29
C GLY A 965 -46.23 -13.05 30.10
N THR A 966 -45.79 -13.43 28.90
CA THR A 966 -45.47 -14.83 28.55
C THR A 966 -44.06 -15.27 28.97
N ALA A 967 -43.12 -14.35 29.14
CA ALA A 967 -41.73 -14.61 29.54
C ALA A 967 -41.52 -15.22 30.96
N ARG A 968 -42.60 -15.53 31.70
CA ARG A 968 -42.54 -16.08 33.07
C ARG A 968 -42.31 -17.60 33.17
N ARG A 969 -41.99 -18.29 32.08
CA ARG A 969 -41.48 -19.68 32.10
C ARG A 969 -40.22 -19.81 31.22
N PRO A 970 -39.16 -20.49 31.68
CA PRO A 970 -37.90 -20.58 30.93
C PRO A 970 -38.04 -21.52 29.73
N VAL A 971 -37.55 -21.07 28.57
CA VAL A 971 -37.54 -21.83 27.31
C VAL A 971 -36.18 -21.64 26.62
N HIS A 972 -35.56 -22.75 26.19
CA HIS A 972 -34.33 -22.72 25.39
C HIS A 972 -34.62 -22.25 23.95
N PRO A 973 -33.61 -21.73 23.21
CA PRO A 973 -33.84 -21.13 21.89
C PRO A 973 -34.35 -22.16 20.87
N GLY A 974 -35.54 -21.91 20.31
CA GLY A 974 -36.07 -22.65 19.16
C GLY A 974 -35.66 -22.00 17.83
N ARG A 975 -35.74 -22.75 16.73
CA ARG A 975 -35.54 -22.20 15.37
C ARG A 975 -36.71 -21.28 15.00
N VAL A 976 -36.40 -20.04 14.66
CA VAL A 976 -37.34 -19.12 13.98
C VAL A 976 -37.13 -19.24 12.48
N VAL A 977 -38.21 -19.38 11.71
CA VAL A 977 -38.19 -19.33 10.25
C VAL A 977 -38.79 -17.99 9.82
N SER A 978 -38.01 -17.16 9.11
CA SER A 978 -38.43 -15.81 8.76
C SER A 978 -37.84 -15.33 7.43
N ARG A 979 -38.72 -15.12 6.45
CA ARG A 979 -38.64 -13.98 5.52
C ARG A 979 -39.72 -12.98 5.98
N CYS A 980 -39.52 -11.67 6.09
CA CYS A 980 -38.29 -10.87 6.02
C CYS A 980 -38.48 -9.48 6.68
N SER A 981 -37.40 -8.70 6.73
CA SER A 981 -37.29 -7.24 6.93
C SER A 981 -38.54 -6.39 7.28
N ALA A 982 -38.60 -5.88 8.51
CA ALA A 982 -39.28 -4.62 8.87
C ALA A 982 -38.59 -3.95 10.07
N GLY A 983 -38.03 -2.75 9.88
CA GLY A 983 -37.19 -2.08 10.90
C GLY A 983 -37.96 -1.11 11.80
N VAL A 984 -37.82 -1.26 13.12
CA VAL A 984 -38.20 -0.24 14.12
C VAL A 984 -36.98 0.11 14.96
N ARG A 985 -36.58 1.39 14.97
CA ARG A 985 -35.46 1.87 15.80
C ARG A 985 -35.86 1.85 17.27
N LEU A 986 -35.11 1.14 18.12
CA LEU A 986 -35.17 1.32 19.57
C LEU A 986 -34.10 2.31 20.02
N CYS A 987 -34.54 3.42 20.62
CA CYS A 987 -33.65 4.47 21.12
C CYS A 987 -32.71 3.97 22.23
N GLY A 988 -31.55 4.63 22.36
CA GLY A 988 -30.50 4.24 23.29
C GLY A 988 -30.92 4.23 24.77
N ARG A 989 -30.22 3.42 25.58
CA ARG A 989 -30.42 3.36 27.04
C ARG A 989 -30.09 4.71 27.70
N PRO A 990 -30.90 5.19 28.67
CA PRO A 990 -30.64 6.43 29.38
C PRO A 990 -29.47 6.31 30.36
N GLN A 991 -28.68 7.38 30.52
CA GLN A 991 -27.70 7.48 31.60
C GLN A 991 -28.38 7.75 32.95
N GLY A 992 -28.25 6.83 33.91
CA GLY A 992 -28.62 7.05 35.31
C GLY A 992 -27.47 7.69 36.12
N GLY A 993 -27.28 9.01 36.01
CA GLY A 993 -26.13 9.70 36.61
C GLY A 993 -26.31 10.21 38.05
N ARG A 994 -25.20 10.43 38.78
CA ARG A 994 -25.17 11.24 40.02
C ARG A 994 -23.93 12.16 40.14
N ARG A 995 -24.12 13.40 39.65
CA ARG A 995 -23.74 14.71 40.26
C ARG A 995 -22.34 14.94 40.89
N ARG A 996 -21.75 16.08 40.46
CA ARG A 996 -20.69 16.94 41.06
C ARG A 996 -19.23 16.45 40.88
N GLY A 997 -18.28 17.29 40.43
CA GLY A 997 -18.43 18.62 39.77
C GLY A 997 -17.16 19.50 39.74
N ARG A 998 -17.20 20.54 38.89
CA ARG A 998 -16.32 21.74 38.78
C ARG A 998 -14.79 21.57 38.57
N MET A 999 -14.31 22.31 37.54
CA MET A 999 -12.91 22.76 37.30
C MET A 999 -11.88 21.64 36.96
N GLY A 1000 -10.86 21.87 36.11
CA GLY A 1000 -10.67 22.98 35.16
C GLY A 1000 -9.23 23.14 34.64
N ARG A 1001 -9.09 23.39 33.33
CA ARG A 1001 -7.89 23.89 32.58
C ARG A 1001 -6.65 22.97 32.37
N GLN A 1002 -6.08 23.13 31.16
CA GLN A 1002 -4.64 23.18 30.80
C GLN A 1002 -3.74 21.91 30.69
N HIS A 1003 -3.47 21.56 29.43
CA HIS A 1003 -2.14 21.57 28.75
C HIS A 1003 -0.94 20.66 29.16
N ARG A 1004 -0.16 20.32 28.11
CA ARG A 1004 1.20 19.70 28.03
C ARG A 1004 1.23 18.18 28.34
N ARG A 1005 1.87 17.30 27.55
CA ARG A 1005 3.16 17.21 26.78
C ARG A 1005 4.26 16.49 27.58
N CYS A 1006 4.95 15.57 26.88
CA CYS A 1006 6.24 14.92 27.20
C CYS A 1006 6.26 13.85 28.32
N THR A 1007 6.22 12.57 27.93
CA THR A 1007 7.36 11.61 27.79
C THR A 1007 8.60 11.74 28.74
N PRO A 1008 9.44 10.70 28.94
CA PRO A 1008 9.38 9.85 30.14
C PRO A 1008 10.72 9.80 30.91
N ARG A 1009 10.81 9.01 32.00
CA ARG A 1009 12.09 8.48 32.52
C ARG A 1009 11.97 7.28 33.47
N ASP A 1010 13.11 6.63 33.65
CA ASP A 1010 13.32 5.25 34.11
C ASP A 1010 13.52 5.09 35.64
N SER A 1011 14.02 3.91 36.03
CA SER A 1011 14.66 3.52 37.31
C SER A 1011 13.80 3.14 38.53
N ASP A 1012 13.52 1.83 38.60
CA ASP A 1012 14.10 0.87 39.57
C ASP A 1012 13.82 0.86 41.09
N LEU A 1013 13.77 -0.40 41.57
CA LEU A 1013 14.16 -0.96 42.89
C LEU A 1013 13.25 -0.89 44.14
N ALA A 1014 12.82 -2.12 44.52
CA ALA A 1014 13.00 -2.76 45.84
C ALA A 1014 11.95 -2.61 46.98
N ASP A 1015 11.04 -3.60 47.00
CA ASP A 1015 10.98 -4.68 48.03
C ASP A 1015 10.33 -4.45 49.44
N GLN A 1016 9.88 -5.58 50.02
CA GLN A 1016 9.34 -5.86 51.37
C GLN A 1016 7.89 -5.38 51.66
N GLY A 1017 6.97 -6.22 52.17
CA GLY A 1017 7.01 -7.68 52.39
C GLY A 1017 5.95 -8.18 53.40
N ARG A 1018 5.93 -9.51 53.64
CA ARG A 1018 5.19 -10.30 54.68
C ARG A 1018 3.80 -10.88 54.33
N ASP A 1019 3.84 -12.18 54.03
CA ASP A 1019 2.88 -13.24 54.44
C ASP A 1019 3.02 -13.53 55.97
N PRO A 1020 2.19 -14.36 56.69
CA PRO A 1020 1.82 -15.74 56.30
C PRO A 1020 0.47 -16.35 56.84
N GLU A 1021 0.31 -17.68 56.62
CA GLU A 1021 -0.65 -18.66 57.21
C GLU A 1021 -2.13 -18.62 56.70
N THR A 1022 -2.90 -19.71 56.55
CA THR A 1022 -2.78 -21.21 56.43
C THR A 1022 -4.15 -21.75 55.88
N LEU A 1023 -4.47 -23.00 55.48
CA LEU A 1023 -3.82 -24.34 55.32
C LEU A 1023 -4.71 -25.23 54.39
N GLY A 1024 -4.18 -26.34 53.83
CA GLY A 1024 -4.98 -27.55 53.49
C GLY A 1024 -4.74 -28.21 52.10
N PRO A 1025 -4.54 -29.56 51.95
CA PRO A 1025 -3.59 -30.06 50.93
C PRO A 1025 -3.91 -31.40 50.17
N LEU A 1026 -2.92 -31.88 49.37
CA LEU A 1026 -2.66 -33.25 48.84
C LEU A 1026 -3.40 -33.69 47.54
N CYS A 1027 -2.82 -34.47 46.59
CA CYS A 1027 -1.46 -35.04 46.37
C CYS A 1027 -1.28 -35.45 44.87
N GLY A 1028 -0.10 -35.74 44.29
CA GLY A 1028 1.29 -35.56 44.73
C GLY A 1028 2.29 -36.72 44.47
N ILE A 1029 2.54 -37.17 43.22
CA ILE A 1029 3.58 -38.17 42.84
C ILE A 1029 4.30 -37.78 41.53
N ARG A 1030 5.60 -38.06 41.26
CA ARG A 1030 6.89 -37.83 41.98
C ARG A 1030 8.07 -38.22 41.04
N PRO A 1031 9.21 -37.50 41.00
CA PRO A 1031 10.49 -37.95 40.40
C PRO A 1031 11.70 -37.90 41.37
N GLU A 1032 12.72 -38.76 41.21
CA GLU A 1032 13.98 -38.82 42.02
C GLU A 1032 15.10 -39.51 41.16
N ASP A 1033 16.41 -39.17 41.09
CA ASP A 1033 17.24 -38.00 41.50
C ASP A 1033 17.98 -37.42 40.23
N VAL A 1034 19.30 -37.36 39.92
CA VAL A 1034 20.62 -37.75 40.50
C VAL A 1034 21.71 -36.70 40.14
N GLN A 1035 22.48 -36.22 41.14
CA GLN A 1035 23.87 -35.65 41.16
C GLN A 1035 24.43 -34.85 39.94
N ARG A 1036 24.79 -33.56 40.06
CA ARG A 1036 26.02 -32.94 40.66
C ARG A 1036 27.39 -33.23 39.97
N ARG A 1037 27.95 -32.24 39.23
CA ARG A 1037 29.23 -31.52 39.56
C ARG A 1037 29.71 -30.48 38.51
N ASP A 1038 30.35 -29.46 39.08
CA ASP A 1038 31.12 -28.29 38.59
C ASP A 1038 32.16 -28.44 37.43
N PRO A 1039 32.81 -27.34 36.95
CA PRO A 1039 33.06 -27.09 35.52
C PRO A 1039 34.54 -27.01 35.07
N GLY A 1040 34.77 -26.83 33.76
CA GLY A 1040 36.07 -26.40 33.19
C GLY A 1040 36.10 -26.24 31.66
N HIS A 1041 36.69 -25.13 31.19
CA HIS A 1041 37.19 -24.90 29.82
C HIS A 1041 38.52 -25.67 29.58
N PRO A 1042 39.13 -25.69 28.37
CA PRO A 1042 38.60 -25.31 27.04
C PRO A 1042 38.88 -26.35 25.91
N VAL A 1043 38.12 -26.25 24.81
CA VAL A 1043 38.64 -26.03 23.44
C VAL A 1043 37.73 -24.99 22.79
#